data_AF-A0A354FHU2-F1
#
_entry.id   AF-A0A354FHU2-F1
#
_cell.length_a   1.000
_cell.length_b   1.000
_cell.length_c   1.000
_cell.angle_alpha   90.00
_cell.angle_beta   90.00
_cell.angle_gamma   90.00
#
_symmetry.space_group_name_H-M   'P 1'
#
loop_
_entity.id
_entity.type
_entity.pdbx_description
1 polymer ?
#
loop_
_entity_poly.entity_id
_entity_poly.type
_entity_poly.pdbx_seq_one_letter_code
_entity_poly.pdbx_strand_id
1 'polypeptide(L)'
;MCLGAILPEKLNRSHLCHAVRLRFLRFLLLGSLSATLVSCTAERLQPVVGTIPQSTNVVIRQLSNPHLEQVMSVADARHLLERTGLGAPPEQIAKLIGKRRHEGIDEIVGRLRTESWLTVPRWVREPAPAFWARGDMEEDERQRFNMARDREMGEFRNWWVREMIESPSPQTERLVLFWHNHFVSAYAAINEQSVAIARQNLMFRKLGTGSYRALLKAVIRDPAMLNYLDNENSSKEHPNENLARELLELFTLGEGAYDEATVKEAARTLTGYGVNDLHNLSFQIKPWGQDRGWKTLFGNHGNYDGDDLVDLILEQPTAGQFLTHKFWKNYISEINLNESELAVISATFRASDFDLTVLYRSMLATPAFWAQENRATVIKSPVDLVVGTIRTTGVLPTDWQTLSDKLAMLGQDIFGPPNVAGWPGGAAWITPARLLNRRYVLAGLTPERVSLATMKPVTTQMMAMPNTLTLRLASEDYLGPPRYSVRLLHEGKRIWDSGLLTVKGGYDTQLNGRIQNKSRLPWQTKIFETKIKTEQVSAVEIFFHNDAAGPDGDRNLFVDWVRLGNRVYLASEGKQISRCPPQNAAEPGGLYCQGKVVLTKSEPLSENTDPSPPPQDTLLAEDGVLRWADDPDEPGRNWRSFSVGFKNLRLNDRHWPGFALKIAITRKHGYLMQVENRDCYPDCLLRWPFTAWRNDRDRSRKSIALPISYPSDDNVRSHWQGLKSEDKLLVSLLWRSLPQLLAQVKNGRRYREQKDRMSAWQPHLAKIFARLTDTKYADYGAAIPLVFVRRDNSRQTMMMMSKAGQDIPHPNGNAPTAGLNAFAAKLRGHFPESSFSQVLLAQAPVSVAAGSDDLKALFADPVFQLK
;
A
#
# COMPACT_ATOMS: atom_id res chain seq x y z
N MET A 1 -56.72 5.42 31.42
CA MET A 1 -57.76 4.68 32.15
C MET A 1 -57.36 3.22 32.21
N CYS A 2 -57.58 2.61 33.37
CA CYS A 2 -56.92 1.41 33.90
C CYS A 2 -57.32 0.08 33.25
N LEU A 3 -56.54 -0.93 33.66
CA LEU A 3 -56.74 -2.39 33.67
C LEU A 3 -56.29 -3.11 32.39
N GLY A 4 -55.50 -4.19 32.44
CA GLY A 4 -55.01 -4.99 33.56
C GLY A 4 -54.43 -6.29 32.98
N ALA A 5 -53.32 -6.73 33.56
CA ALA A 5 -52.50 -7.93 33.30
C ALA A 5 -53.20 -9.21 32.79
N ILE A 6 -52.47 -10.02 32.00
CA ILE A 6 -51.98 -11.39 32.35
C ILE A 6 -51.10 -11.92 31.19
N LEU A 7 -49.86 -12.30 31.51
CA LEU A 7 -48.94 -13.16 30.77
C LEU A 7 -49.11 -14.60 31.32
N PRO A 8 -48.83 -15.70 30.57
CA PRO A 8 -47.44 -16.09 30.38
C PRO A 8 -47.05 -16.90 29.11
N GLU A 9 -45.76 -16.77 28.83
CA GLU A 9 -44.81 -17.82 28.42
C GLU A 9 -44.72 -18.41 26.98
N LYS A 10 -43.48 -18.25 26.48
CA LYS A 10 -42.62 -19.14 25.66
C LYS A 10 -42.61 -18.98 24.14
N LEU A 11 -41.50 -18.39 23.68
CA LEU A 11 -40.51 -18.93 22.72
C LEU A 11 -41.13 -19.66 21.50
N ASN A 12 -40.92 -19.29 20.23
CA ASN A 12 -39.64 -19.11 19.57
C ASN A 12 -39.87 -18.70 18.10
N ARG A 13 -38.80 -18.22 17.46
CA ARG A 13 -38.64 -17.78 16.06
C ARG A 13 -39.26 -18.78 15.05
N SER A 14 -39.82 -18.38 13.91
CA SER A 14 -39.07 -17.88 12.74
C SER A 14 -39.95 -17.91 11.46
N HIS A 15 -39.60 -17.07 10.48
CA HIS A 15 -40.01 -17.08 9.07
C HIS A 15 -41.47 -16.64 8.79
N LEU A 16 -41.83 -15.90 7.73
CA LEU A 16 -41.35 -15.88 6.36
C LEU A 16 -41.67 -14.51 5.72
N CYS A 17 -40.83 -14.09 4.79
CA CYS A 17 -41.07 -12.97 3.88
C CYS A 17 -41.48 -13.55 2.51
N HIS A 18 -42.63 -13.15 1.95
CA HIS A 18 -42.95 -13.15 0.51
C HIS A 18 -44.12 -12.16 0.32
N ALA A 19 -43.87 -10.98 -0.24
CA ALA A 19 -44.00 -10.66 -1.67
C ALA A 19 -45.39 -10.08 -1.99
N VAL A 20 -45.43 -8.92 -2.66
CA VAL A 20 -46.19 -8.64 -3.89
C VAL A 20 -46.01 -7.17 -4.29
N ARG A 21 -45.99 -6.99 -5.61
CA ARG A 21 -45.60 -5.87 -6.46
C ARG A 21 -46.85 -5.14 -6.99
N LEU A 22 -46.63 -3.96 -7.61
CA LEU A 22 -47.47 -3.27 -8.63
C LEU A 22 -48.73 -2.52 -8.13
N ARG A 23 -49.22 -1.40 -8.68
CA ARG A 23 -48.79 -0.30 -9.60
C ARG A 23 -50.06 0.59 -9.81
N PHE A 24 -49.91 1.92 -9.98
CA PHE A 24 -50.87 2.91 -10.55
C PHE A 24 -52.14 3.26 -9.72
N LEU A 25 -52.77 4.46 -9.73
CA LEU A 25 -53.08 5.40 -10.82
C LEU A 25 -53.49 6.81 -10.26
N ARG A 26 -53.43 7.85 -11.12
CA ARG A 26 -53.78 9.29 -10.94
C ARG A 26 -55.30 9.56 -10.78
N PHE A 27 -55.71 10.68 -10.15
CA PHE A 27 -56.49 11.80 -10.76
C PHE A 27 -56.73 13.00 -9.81
N LEU A 28 -57.02 14.15 -10.42
CA LEU A 28 -57.03 15.55 -9.95
C LEU A 28 -58.45 16.11 -9.73
N LEU A 29 -58.54 17.16 -8.89
CA LEU A 29 -59.35 18.41 -8.99
C LEU A 29 -60.69 18.61 -8.22
N LEU A 30 -60.68 19.75 -7.50
CA LEU A 30 -61.72 20.77 -7.19
C LEU A 30 -62.46 20.77 -5.83
N GLY A 31 -62.28 21.88 -5.08
CA GLY A 31 -63.43 22.61 -4.52
C GLY A 31 -63.47 22.94 -3.02
N SER A 32 -62.77 24.01 -2.60
CA SER A 32 -63.20 25.10 -1.68
C SER A 32 -63.55 24.88 -0.18
N LEU A 33 -63.02 25.85 0.63
CA LEU A 33 -63.52 26.46 1.89
C LEU A 33 -63.43 25.67 3.22
N SER A 34 -62.41 25.97 4.02
CA SER A 34 -62.51 26.81 5.24
C SER A 34 -61.36 26.54 6.22
N ALA A 35 -60.80 27.63 6.74
CA ALA A 35 -59.63 27.66 7.58
C ALA A 35 -59.92 27.26 9.04
N THR A 36 -59.15 26.32 9.59
CA THR A 36 -58.74 26.38 11.00
C THR A 36 -57.40 25.68 11.21
N LEU A 37 -56.42 26.50 11.58
CA LEU A 37 -55.08 26.26 12.12
C LEU A 37 -54.73 24.85 12.65
N VAL A 38 -53.79 24.18 11.97
CA VAL A 38 -52.67 23.44 12.59
C VAL A 38 -51.45 23.62 11.68
N SER A 39 -50.40 24.28 12.19
CA SER A 39 -49.12 24.44 11.49
C SER A 39 -48.49 23.08 11.19
N CYS A 40 -48.36 22.77 9.91
CA CYS A 40 -47.49 21.72 9.40
C CYS A 40 -46.38 22.41 8.60
N THR A 41 -45.26 22.72 9.26
CA THR A 41 -44.08 23.26 8.59
C THR A 41 -43.18 22.12 8.15
N ALA A 42 -42.91 22.12 6.84
CA ALA A 42 -42.02 21.23 6.12
C ALA A 42 -40.70 20.93 6.86
N GLU A 43 -40.46 19.66 7.17
CA GLU A 43 -39.13 19.17 7.48
C GLU A 43 -38.28 19.20 6.20
N ARG A 44 -37.38 20.19 6.18
CA ARG A 44 -36.17 20.13 5.36
C ARG A 44 -35.39 18.88 5.77
N LEU A 45 -35.09 18.03 4.79
CA LEU A 45 -34.00 17.05 4.88
C LEU A 45 -32.71 17.79 5.24
N GLN A 46 -32.33 17.76 6.52
CA GLN A 46 -31.02 18.15 6.99
C GLN A 46 -30.05 16.96 6.85
N PRO A 47 -28.76 17.22 6.59
CA PRO A 47 -27.75 16.18 6.56
C PRO A 47 -27.63 15.58 7.96
N VAL A 48 -27.61 14.25 8.04
CA VAL A 48 -27.32 13.52 9.27
C VAL A 48 -25.88 13.85 9.69
N VAL A 49 -25.73 14.86 10.54
CA VAL A 49 -24.54 15.03 11.37
C VAL A 49 -24.58 13.88 12.37
N GLY A 50 -23.60 12.98 12.27
CA GLY A 50 -23.50 11.81 13.13
C GLY A 50 -23.48 12.21 14.60
N THR A 51 -24.51 11.83 15.32
CA THR A 51 -24.56 11.88 16.77
C THR A 51 -23.56 10.87 17.35
N ILE A 52 -22.66 11.36 18.20
CA ILE A 52 -21.74 10.56 19.02
C ILE A 52 -22.55 9.49 19.78
N PRO A 53 -22.18 8.20 19.77
CA PRO A 53 -22.91 7.16 20.48
C PRO A 53 -22.94 7.42 21.99
N GLN A 54 -24.08 7.16 22.65
CA GLN A 54 -24.25 7.32 24.11
C GLN A 54 -23.26 6.49 24.96
N SER A 55 -22.55 5.51 24.39
CA SER A 55 -21.51 4.73 25.07
C SER A 55 -20.25 5.54 25.41
N THR A 56 -19.97 6.64 24.70
CA THR A 56 -18.77 7.47 24.96
C THR A 56 -18.91 8.31 26.25
N ASN A 57 -20.15 8.67 26.62
CA ASN A 57 -20.43 9.44 27.85
C ASN A 57 -20.36 8.60 29.13
N VAL A 58 -20.46 7.26 29.04
CA VAL A 58 -20.39 6.37 30.21
C VAL A 58 -18.94 6.18 30.68
N VAL A 59 -17.99 6.07 29.75
CA VAL A 59 -16.56 5.92 30.05
C VAL A 59 -15.99 7.18 30.73
N ILE A 60 -16.43 8.37 30.29
CA ILE A 60 -16.00 9.65 30.89
C ILE A 60 -16.61 9.85 32.28
N ARG A 61 -17.86 9.43 32.53
CA ARG A 61 -18.49 9.61 33.85
C ARG A 61 -17.97 8.66 34.93
N GLN A 62 -17.55 7.44 34.59
CA GLN A 62 -16.93 6.54 35.57
C GLN A 62 -15.50 6.97 35.97
N LEU A 63 -14.85 7.79 35.14
CA LEU A 63 -13.60 8.48 35.44
C LEU A 63 -13.83 9.99 35.65
N SER A 64 -14.81 10.34 36.49
CA SER A 64 -14.89 11.68 37.10
C SER A 64 -13.70 11.85 38.05
N ASN A 65 -12.51 11.95 37.46
CA ASN A 65 -11.25 11.89 38.17
C ASN A 65 -10.72 13.32 38.24
N PRO A 66 -10.54 13.89 39.44
CA PRO A 66 -10.07 15.28 39.62
C PRO A 66 -8.84 15.63 38.79
N HIS A 67 -8.01 14.64 38.40
CA HIS A 67 -6.86 14.89 37.53
C HIS A 67 -7.24 15.29 36.09
N LEU A 68 -8.37 14.85 35.53
CA LEU A 68 -8.78 15.22 34.16
C LEU A 68 -9.35 16.64 34.07
N GLU A 69 -9.75 17.19 35.21
CA GLU A 69 -10.17 18.59 35.38
C GLU A 69 -8.99 19.55 35.53
N GLN A 70 -7.76 19.04 35.68
CA GLN A 70 -6.56 19.86 35.76
C GLN A 70 -6.33 20.58 34.43
N VAL A 71 -6.03 21.87 34.54
CA VAL A 71 -5.63 22.72 33.41
C VAL A 71 -4.22 22.32 32.97
N MET A 72 -4.05 22.09 31.67
CA MET A 72 -2.77 21.67 31.10
C MET A 72 -1.73 22.79 31.21
N SER A 73 -0.58 22.45 31.79
CA SER A 73 0.65 23.21 31.69
C SER A 73 1.31 23.08 30.32
N VAL A 74 2.37 23.85 30.05
CA VAL A 74 3.24 23.67 28.85
C VAL A 74 3.72 22.22 28.74
N ALA A 75 4.17 21.65 29.87
CA ALA A 75 4.71 20.30 29.89
C ALA A 75 3.63 19.23 29.64
N ASP A 76 2.41 19.44 30.15
CA ASP A 76 1.26 18.57 29.90
C ASP A 76 0.85 18.60 28.42
N ALA A 77 0.73 19.80 27.84
CA ALA A 77 0.38 19.97 26.43
C ALA A 77 1.44 19.34 25.50
N ARG A 78 2.73 19.59 25.78
CA ARG A 78 3.86 18.96 25.04
C ARG A 78 3.81 17.44 25.16
N HIS A 79 3.63 16.91 26.37
CA HIS A 79 3.56 15.47 26.62
C HIS A 79 2.41 14.83 25.85
N LEU A 80 1.21 15.42 25.91
CA LEU A 80 0.06 14.94 25.16
C LEU A 80 0.38 14.88 23.65
N LEU A 81 0.93 15.95 23.07
CA LEU A 81 1.24 16.02 21.64
C LEU A 81 2.34 15.03 21.21
N GLU A 82 3.44 14.93 21.95
CA GLU A 82 4.54 13.99 21.63
C GLU A 82 4.11 12.53 21.75
N ARG A 83 3.28 12.20 22.76
CA ARG A 83 2.80 10.82 22.95
C ARG A 83 1.72 10.43 21.95
N THR A 84 0.89 11.38 21.51
CA THR A 84 -0.26 11.07 20.64
C THR A 84 0.03 11.29 19.16
N GLY A 85 0.95 12.19 18.80
CA GLY A 85 1.29 12.52 17.42
C GLY A 85 2.76 12.32 17.07
N LEU A 86 3.29 13.25 16.26
CA LEU A 86 4.66 13.29 15.77
C LEU A 86 5.19 14.70 16.02
N GLY A 87 5.95 14.88 17.10
CA GLY A 87 6.42 16.19 17.57
C GLY A 87 5.34 17.04 18.27
N ALA A 88 5.77 18.13 18.89
CA ALA A 88 4.92 19.11 19.58
C ALA A 88 5.25 20.53 19.10
N PRO A 89 4.64 21.01 18.00
CA PRO A 89 4.84 22.37 17.51
C PRO A 89 4.43 23.43 18.55
N PRO A 90 5.21 24.50 18.76
CA PRO A 90 4.92 25.55 19.74
C PRO A 90 3.51 26.13 19.67
N GLU A 91 3.00 26.34 18.46
CA GLU A 91 1.66 26.84 18.20
C GLU A 91 0.55 25.87 18.62
N GLN A 92 0.82 24.57 18.61
CA GLN A 92 -0.12 23.54 19.06
C GLN A 92 -0.07 23.40 20.57
N ILE A 93 1.14 23.46 21.17
CA ILE A 93 1.30 23.53 22.63
C ILE A 93 0.51 24.73 23.17
N ALA A 94 0.70 25.92 22.59
CA ALA A 94 0.05 27.15 23.02
C ALA A 94 -1.50 27.07 22.95
N LYS A 95 -2.06 26.31 22.00
CA LYS A 95 -3.52 26.11 21.88
C LYS A 95 -4.11 25.20 22.97
N LEU A 96 -3.30 24.31 23.54
CA LEU A 96 -3.74 23.37 24.56
C LEU A 96 -3.57 23.92 25.98
N ILE A 97 -2.62 24.84 26.19
CA ILE A 97 -2.46 25.51 27.49
C ILE A 97 -3.77 26.23 27.86
N GLY A 98 -4.17 26.09 29.13
CA GLY A 98 -5.42 26.68 29.62
C GLY A 98 -6.64 25.77 29.44
N LYS A 99 -6.56 24.72 28.61
CA LYS A 99 -7.60 23.69 28.51
C LYS A 99 -7.44 22.64 29.60
N ARG A 100 -8.54 22.02 29.99
CA ARG A 100 -8.53 20.84 30.87
C ARG A 100 -8.02 19.62 30.10
N ARG A 101 -7.41 18.68 30.79
CA ARG A 101 -6.83 17.47 30.16
C ARG A 101 -7.85 16.69 29.33
N HIS A 102 -9.09 16.55 29.79
CA HIS A 102 -10.13 15.87 29.00
C HIS A 102 -10.43 16.59 27.68
N GLU A 103 -10.47 17.92 27.67
CA GLU A 103 -10.68 18.71 26.44
C GLU A 103 -9.53 18.54 25.45
N GLY A 104 -8.29 18.41 25.97
CA GLY A 104 -7.12 18.07 25.16
C GLY A 104 -7.25 16.69 24.52
N ILE A 105 -7.64 15.68 25.30
CA ILE A 105 -7.89 14.31 24.81
C ILE A 105 -9.00 14.32 23.74
N ASP A 106 -10.09 15.04 23.98
CA ASP A 106 -11.19 15.22 23.02
C ASP A 106 -10.71 15.83 21.71
N GLU A 107 -9.84 16.83 21.77
CA GLU A 107 -9.27 17.48 20.59
C GLU A 107 -8.38 16.53 19.77
N ILE A 108 -7.56 15.70 20.44
CA ILE A 108 -6.71 14.72 19.77
C ILE A 108 -7.56 13.63 19.11
N VAL A 109 -8.45 13.01 19.88
CA VAL A 109 -9.30 11.90 19.42
C VAL A 109 -10.27 12.36 18.34
N GLY A 110 -10.88 13.54 18.50
CA GLY A 110 -11.85 14.09 17.55
C GLY A 110 -11.25 14.50 16.20
N ARG A 111 -9.92 14.59 16.10
CA ARG A 111 -9.20 14.89 14.85
C ARG A 111 -8.68 13.66 14.11
N LEU A 112 -8.90 12.45 14.64
CA LEU A 112 -8.56 11.21 13.94
C LEU A 112 -9.27 11.14 12.57
N ARG A 113 -8.56 10.62 11.57
CA ARG A 113 -9.01 10.54 10.18
C ARG A 113 -8.98 9.09 9.70
N THR A 114 -9.86 8.79 8.76
CA THR A 114 -9.90 7.49 8.06
C THR A 114 -9.31 7.55 6.65
N GLU A 115 -8.85 8.73 6.23
CA GLU A 115 -8.32 9.02 4.90
C GLU A 115 -7.08 9.92 5.01
N SER A 116 -6.17 9.77 4.04
CA SER A 116 -4.96 10.59 3.98
C SER A 116 -5.28 12.06 3.69
N TRP A 117 -4.41 12.95 4.15
CA TRP A 117 -4.46 14.36 3.82
C TRP A 117 -3.97 14.61 2.39
N LEU A 118 -2.84 13.99 2.02
CA LEU A 118 -2.28 14.05 0.69
C LEU A 118 -2.96 13.05 -0.24
N THR A 119 -3.00 13.41 -1.52
CA THR A 119 -3.41 12.49 -2.57
C THR A 119 -2.38 11.37 -2.69
N VAL A 120 -2.83 10.13 -2.57
CA VAL A 120 -1.98 8.95 -2.78
C VAL A 120 -1.41 8.93 -4.21
N PRO A 121 -0.21 8.34 -4.41
CA PRO A 121 0.36 8.17 -5.73
C PRO A 121 -0.63 7.50 -6.69
N ARG A 122 -0.67 7.95 -7.95
CA ARG A 122 -1.72 7.54 -8.90
C ARG A 122 -1.76 6.02 -9.12
N TRP A 123 -0.61 5.36 -9.19
CA TRP A 123 -0.51 3.91 -9.39
C TRP A 123 -1.18 3.09 -8.27
N VAL A 124 -1.37 3.64 -7.08
CA VAL A 124 -2.10 2.98 -5.97
C VAL A 124 -3.59 2.82 -6.30
N ARG A 125 -4.15 3.77 -7.06
CA ARG A 125 -5.56 3.79 -7.50
C ARG A 125 -5.78 3.11 -8.85
N GLU A 126 -4.70 2.83 -9.57
CA GLU A 126 -4.76 2.09 -10.83
C GLU A 126 -4.87 0.57 -10.57
N PRO A 127 -5.32 -0.20 -11.56
CA PRO A 127 -5.30 -1.65 -11.47
C PRO A 127 -3.89 -2.17 -11.17
N ALA A 128 -3.83 -3.25 -10.40
CA ALA A 128 -2.57 -3.89 -10.04
C ALA A 128 -1.79 -4.24 -11.33
N PRO A 129 -0.47 -4.03 -11.34
CA PRO A 129 0.39 -4.54 -12.40
C PRO A 129 0.19 -6.04 -12.63
N ALA A 130 0.57 -6.53 -13.81
CA ALA A 130 0.36 -7.92 -14.23
C ALA A 130 1.28 -8.94 -13.50
N PHE A 131 1.20 -9.02 -12.17
CA PHE A 131 1.93 -10.01 -11.35
C PHE A 131 1.61 -11.44 -11.79
N TRP A 132 0.38 -11.69 -12.24
CA TRP A 132 -0.07 -12.97 -12.79
C TRP A 132 0.71 -13.44 -14.02
N ALA A 133 1.33 -12.50 -14.75
CA ALA A 133 2.16 -12.76 -15.92
C ALA A 133 3.66 -12.84 -15.61
N ARG A 134 4.08 -12.50 -14.37
CA ARG A 134 5.50 -12.38 -14.00
C ARG A 134 6.31 -13.65 -14.25
N GLY A 135 5.69 -14.83 -14.09
CA GLY A 135 6.35 -16.11 -14.33
C GLY A 135 6.60 -16.44 -15.81
N ASP A 136 5.94 -15.74 -16.74
CA ASP A 136 6.11 -15.94 -18.18
C ASP A 136 7.10 -14.93 -18.82
N MET A 137 7.50 -13.90 -18.05
CA MET A 137 8.44 -12.87 -18.48
C MET A 137 9.87 -13.44 -18.63
N GLU A 138 10.57 -12.99 -19.66
CA GLU A 138 12.01 -13.17 -19.77
C GLU A 138 12.75 -12.42 -18.64
N GLU A 139 14.01 -12.77 -18.40
CA GLU A 139 14.81 -12.20 -17.32
C GLU A 139 14.87 -10.67 -17.38
N ASP A 140 15.09 -10.11 -18.56
CA ASP A 140 15.21 -8.67 -18.78
C ASP A 140 13.86 -7.94 -18.57
N GLU A 141 12.74 -8.51 -19.01
CA GLU A 141 11.41 -7.97 -18.75
C GLU A 141 11.06 -8.04 -17.27
N ARG A 142 11.37 -9.15 -16.61
CA ARG A 142 11.13 -9.34 -15.19
C ARG A 142 11.95 -8.37 -14.34
N GLN A 143 13.20 -8.11 -14.71
CA GLN A 143 14.04 -7.10 -14.06
C GLN A 143 13.43 -5.71 -14.21
N ARG A 144 13.02 -5.31 -15.43
CA ARG A 144 12.31 -4.03 -15.65
C ARG A 144 11.01 -3.94 -14.85
N PHE A 145 10.27 -5.04 -14.74
CA PHE A 145 9.05 -5.12 -13.93
C PHE A 145 9.36 -4.88 -12.45
N ASN A 146 10.36 -5.54 -11.89
CA ASN A 146 10.76 -5.38 -10.49
C ASN A 146 11.28 -3.97 -10.20
N MET A 147 12.12 -3.41 -11.09
CA MET A 147 12.60 -2.03 -10.96
C MET A 147 11.45 -1.01 -10.98
N ALA A 148 10.36 -1.27 -11.71
CA ALA A 148 9.17 -0.43 -11.66
C ALA A 148 8.48 -0.48 -10.28
N ARG A 149 8.39 -1.68 -9.68
CA ARG A 149 7.83 -1.86 -8.31
C ARG A 149 8.69 -1.20 -7.24
N ASP A 150 10.01 -1.27 -7.38
CA ASP A 150 10.94 -0.62 -6.46
C ASP A 150 10.80 0.90 -6.49
N ARG A 151 10.58 1.47 -7.69
CA ARG A 151 10.31 2.90 -7.86
C ARG A 151 8.97 3.31 -7.25
N GLU A 152 7.92 2.52 -7.46
CA GLU A 152 6.63 2.70 -6.79
C GLU A 152 6.76 2.70 -5.27
N MET A 153 7.52 1.74 -4.73
CA MET A 153 7.73 1.63 -3.30
C MET A 153 8.54 2.83 -2.75
N GLY A 154 9.57 3.29 -3.48
CA GLY A 154 10.31 4.51 -3.15
C GLY A 154 9.41 5.75 -3.13
N GLU A 155 8.53 5.91 -4.13
CA GLU A 155 7.55 7.00 -4.16
C GLU A 155 6.57 6.93 -2.99
N PHE A 156 6.06 5.73 -2.66
CA PHE A 156 5.14 5.56 -1.54
C PHE A 156 5.77 5.87 -0.18
N ARG A 157 7.04 5.49 0.02
CA ARG A 157 7.80 5.84 1.23
C ARG A 157 7.92 7.34 1.40
N ASN A 158 8.31 8.03 0.34
CA ASN A 158 8.44 9.49 0.35
C ASN A 158 7.08 10.17 0.52
N TRP A 159 6.03 9.64 -0.12
CA TRP A 159 4.66 10.11 0.10
C TRP A 159 4.24 9.96 1.56
N TRP A 160 4.49 8.82 2.21
CA TRP A 160 4.06 8.63 3.59
C TRP A 160 4.87 9.48 4.58
N VAL A 161 6.18 9.63 4.35
CA VAL A 161 7.00 10.60 5.11
C VAL A 161 6.44 12.02 4.97
N ARG A 162 6.06 12.42 3.76
CA ARG A 162 5.43 13.72 3.49
C ARG A 162 4.06 13.85 4.18
N GLU A 163 3.22 12.81 4.13
CA GLU A 163 1.94 12.75 4.84
C GLU A 163 2.15 12.95 6.36
N MET A 164 3.13 12.26 6.93
CA MET A 164 3.47 12.42 8.35
C MET A 164 3.92 13.85 8.68
N ILE A 165 4.68 14.51 7.80
CA ILE A 165 5.15 15.90 7.99
C ILE A 165 4.01 16.92 7.86
N GLU A 166 3.13 16.75 6.87
CA GLU A 166 2.14 17.78 6.49
C GLU A 166 0.79 17.62 7.17
N SER A 167 0.39 16.39 7.49
CA SER A 167 -0.96 16.10 7.93
C SER A 167 -1.34 16.93 9.16
N PRO A 168 -2.56 17.53 9.18
CA PRO A 168 -3.09 18.21 10.35
C PRO A 168 -3.50 17.23 11.46
N SER A 169 -3.43 15.92 11.19
CA SER A 169 -3.76 14.85 12.14
C SER A 169 -2.56 13.89 12.32
N PRO A 170 -1.44 14.33 12.91
CA PRO A 170 -0.28 13.47 13.17
C PRO A 170 -0.59 12.21 14.00
N GLN A 171 -1.60 12.28 14.86
CA GLN A 171 -2.07 11.15 15.66
C GLN A 171 -2.68 10.02 14.83
N THR A 172 -3.26 10.34 13.67
CA THR A 172 -3.71 9.31 12.72
C THR A 172 -2.50 8.58 12.17
N GLU A 173 -1.48 9.31 11.72
CA GLU A 173 -0.29 8.68 11.15
C GLU A 173 0.55 7.92 12.18
N ARG A 174 0.54 8.35 13.44
CA ARG A 174 1.10 7.57 14.56
C ARG A 174 0.39 6.23 14.74
N LEU A 175 -0.95 6.22 14.69
CA LEU A 175 -1.72 4.98 14.75
C LEU A 175 -1.49 4.10 13.53
N VAL A 176 -1.42 4.66 12.32
CA VAL A 176 -1.09 3.89 11.11
C VAL A 176 0.31 3.27 11.22
N LEU A 177 1.29 4.00 11.76
CA LEU A 177 2.63 3.46 12.01
C LEU A 177 2.62 2.33 13.06
N PHE A 178 1.82 2.48 14.12
CA PHE A 178 1.59 1.42 15.11
C PHE A 178 1.03 0.17 14.43
N TRP A 179 -0.03 0.29 13.62
CA TRP A 179 -0.63 -0.84 12.92
C TRP A 179 0.32 -1.49 11.92
N HIS A 180 1.11 -0.69 11.20
CA HIS A 180 2.15 -1.18 10.29
C HIS A 180 3.26 -1.94 11.02
N ASN A 181 3.53 -1.61 12.29
CA ASN A 181 4.47 -2.34 13.12
C ASN A 181 3.85 -3.54 13.86
N HIS A 182 2.52 -3.55 14.04
CA HIS A 182 1.79 -4.63 14.71
C HIS A 182 1.41 -5.75 13.75
N PHE A 183 0.86 -5.40 12.58
CA PHE A 183 0.47 -6.33 11.52
C PHE A 183 1.49 -6.30 10.40
N VAL A 184 2.62 -6.96 10.63
CA VAL A 184 3.81 -6.80 9.81
C VAL A 184 3.66 -7.47 8.44
N SER A 185 4.01 -6.72 7.39
CA SER A 185 4.31 -7.25 6.06
C SER A 185 5.49 -6.49 5.46
N ALA A 186 6.51 -7.21 4.98
CA ALA A 186 7.70 -6.60 4.39
C ALA A 186 7.64 -6.63 2.86
N TYR A 187 7.82 -5.48 2.21
CA TYR A 187 7.75 -5.34 0.75
C TYR A 187 8.66 -6.33 0.00
N ALA A 188 9.89 -6.52 0.48
CA ALA A 188 10.87 -7.41 -0.15
C ALA A 188 10.50 -8.91 -0.05
N ALA A 189 9.57 -9.26 0.85
CA ALA A 189 9.17 -10.64 1.13
C ALA A 189 7.79 -10.99 0.54
N ILE A 190 7.23 -10.14 -0.30
CA ILE A 190 5.91 -10.36 -0.92
C ILE A 190 5.95 -10.29 -2.45
N ASN A 191 7.05 -10.71 -3.06
CA ASN A 191 7.24 -10.69 -4.51
C ASN A 191 7.05 -9.28 -5.11
N GLU A 192 7.60 -8.26 -4.45
CA GLU A 192 7.58 -6.86 -4.90
C GLU A 192 6.16 -6.35 -5.20
N GLN A 193 5.13 -6.85 -4.52
CA GLN A 193 3.74 -6.41 -4.68
C GLN A 193 3.52 -5.05 -4.00
N SER A 194 4.11 -3.99 -4.57
CA SER A 194 4.04 -2.59 -4.12
C SER A 194 2.61 -2.13 -3.78
N VAL A 195 1.65 -2.47 -4.64
CA VAL A 195 0.24 -2.08 -4.47
C VAL A 195 -0.46 -2.80 -3.33
N ALA A 196 -0.02 -4.02 -2.97
CA ALA A 196 -0.54 -4.72 -1.80
C ALA A 196 -0.15 -3.99 -0.50
N ILE A 197 1.12 -3.60 -0.36
CA ILE A 197 1.61 -2.79 0.78
C ILE A 197 0.90 -1.44 0.84
N ALA A 198 0.74 -0.77 -0.31
CA ALA A 198 0.05 0.51 -0.35
C ALA A 198 -1.40 0.41 0.10
N ARG A 199 -2.13 -0.62 -0.37
CA ARG A 199 -3.52 -0.87 0.04
C ARG A 199 -3.64 -1.28 1.51
N GLN A 200 -2.69 -2.05 2.03
CA GLN A 200 -2.63 -2.41 3.46
C GLN A 200 -2.46 -1.16 4.34
N ASN A 201 -1.56 -0.24 3.97
CA ASN A 201 -1.41 1.05 4.67
C ASN A 201 -2.72 1.87 4.67
N LEU A 202 -3.44 1.91 3.54
CA LEU A 202 -4.73 2.57 3.45
C LEU A 202 -5.82 1.86 4.28
N MET A 203 -5.80 0.53 4.33
CA MET A 203 -6.69 -0.26 5.19
C MET A 203 -6.45 0.06 6.67
N PHE A 204 -5.19 0.10 7.13
CA PHE A 204 -4.86 0.51 8.50
C PHE A 204 -5.37 1.90 8.83
N ARG A 205 -5.27 2.85 7.90
CA ARG A 205 -5.82 4.20 8.10
C ARG A 205 -7.35 4.19 8.17
N LYS A 206 -8.00 3.41 7.31
CA LYS A 206 -9.47 3.34 7.23
C LYS A 206 -10.10 2.65 8.44
N LEU A 207 -9.49 1.58 8.95
CA LEU A 207 -10.07 0.71 9.97
C LEU A 207 -9.40 0.86 11.35
N GLY A 208 -8.20 1.44 11.41
CA GLY A 208 -7.37 1.51 12.62
C GLY A 208 -7.87 2.40 13.75
N THR A 209 -9.02 3.06 13.57
CA THR A 209 -9.72 3.87 14.59
C THR A 209 -11.14 3.38 14.84
N GLY A 210 -11.58 2.32 14.17
CA GLY A 210 -12.91 1.72 14.30
C GLY A 210 -12.91 0.44 15.14
N SER A 211 -13.57 -0.61 14.65
CA SER A 211 -13.62 -1.90 15.33
C SER A 211 -12.36 -2.72 15.09
N TYR A 212 -11.71 -3.16 16.17
CA TYR A 212 -10.56 -4.07 16.09
C TYR A 212 -10.95 -5.43 15.47
N ARG A 213 -12.17 -5.91 15.74
CA ARG A 213 -12.74 -7.10 15.09
C ARG A 213 -12.77 -6.94 13.58
N ALA A 214 -13.27 -5.80 13.08
CA ALA A 214 -13.29 -5.52 11.65
C ALA A 214 -11.88 -5.41 11.07
N LEU A 215 -10.94 -4.79 11.80
CA LEU A 215 -9.54 -4.70 11.40
C LEU A 215 -8.87 -6.09 11.29
N LEU A 216 -9.03 -6.97 12.29
CA LEU A 216 -8.49 -8.33 12.26
C LEU A 216 -9.07 -9.16 11.10
N LYS A 217 -10.39 -9.09 10.89
CA LYS A 217 -11.07 -9.75 9.76
C LYS A 217 -10.58 -9.24 8.41
N ALA A 218 -10.18 -7.97 8.32
CA ALA A 218 -9.56 -7.41 7.13
C ALA A 218 -8.11 -7.88 6.95
N VAL A 219 -7.32 -7.95 8.03
CA VAL A 219 -5.92 -8.41 8.02
C VAL A 219 -5.80 -9.85 7.53
N ILE A 220 -6.65 -10.78 7.98
CA ILE A 220 -6.59 -12.18 7.52
C ILE A 220 -7.01 -12.35 6.04
N ARG A 221 -7.51 -11.29 5.40
CA ARG A 221 -7.88 -11.24 3.96
C ARG A 221 -6.97 -10.31 3.16
N ASP A 222 -6.05 -9.63 3.82
CA ASP A 222 -5.19 -8.65 3.18
C ASP A 222 -4.18 -9.34 2.26
N PRO A 223 -4.05 -8.92 0.98
CA PRO A 223 -3.12 -9.55 0.05
C PRO A 223 -1.66 -9.52 0.48
N ALA A 224 -1.20 -8.44 1.14
CA ALA A 224 0.18 -8.38 1.62
C ALA A 224 0.40 -9.39 2.76
N MET A 225 -0.55 -9.49 3.69
CA MET A 225 -0.49 -10.45 4.80
C MET A 225 -0.54 -11.91 4.34
N LEU A 226 -1.47 -12.24 3.43
CA LEU A 226 -1.64 -13.60 2.90
C LEU A 226 -0.40 -14.11 2.14
N ASN A 227 0.29 -13.21 1.44
CA ASN A 227 1.53 -13.51 0.73
C ASN A 227 2.72 -13.57 1.70
N TYR A 228 2.85 -12.59 2.61
CA TYR A 228 3.97 -12.51 3.56
C TYR A 228 4.07 -13.72 4.49
N LEU A 229 2.92 -14.27 4.92
CA LEU A 229 2.85 -15.44 5.80
C LEU A 229 2.53 -16.74 5.03
N ASP A 230 2.75 -16.75 3.72
CA ASP A 230 2.63 -17.92 2.84
C ASP A 230 1.26 -18.64 2.89
N ASN A 231 0.20 -17.95 3.31
CA ASN A 231 -1.13 -18.55 3.41
C ASN A 231 -1.74 -18.85 2.04
N GLU A 232 -1.23 -18.24 0.96
CA GLU A 232 -1.63 -18.58 -0.41
C GLU A 232 -1.43 -20.07 -0.76
N ASN A 233 -0.50 -20.74 -0.06
CA ASN A 233 -0.18 -22.16 -0.17
C ASN A 233 -0.95 -23.03 0.84
N SER A 234 -1.77 -22.45 1.71
CA SER A 234 -2.55 -23.16 2.72
C SER A 234 -3.74 -23.90 2.09
N SER A 235 -3.78 -25.23 2.26
CA SER A 235 -4.83 -26.10 1.73
C SER A 235 -5.33 -27.07 2.80
N LYS A 236 -6.48 -27.69 2.59
CA LYS A 236 -7.03 -28.69 3.51
C LYS A 236 -6.12 -29.92 3.65
N GLU A 237 -5.36 -30.27 2.62
CA GLU A 237 -4.38 -31.35 2.65
C GLU A 237 -3.10 -30.94 3.38
N HIS A 238 -2.70 -29.68 3.23
CA HIS A 238 -1.50 -29.10 3.85
C HIS A 238 -1.81 -27.71 4.43
N PRO A 239 -2.45 -27.64 5.63
CA PRO A 239 -2.71 -26.36 6.28
C PRO A 239 -1.38 -25.68 6.63
N ASN A 240 -1.22 -24.40 6.25
CA ASN A 240 -0.06 -23.61 6.62
C ASN A 240 -0.33 -22.93 7.98
N GLU A 241 0.50 -23.23 8.98
CA GLU A 241 0.36 -22.74 10.34
C GLU A 241 0.88 -21.31 10.53
N ASN A 242 1.68 -20.75 9.61
CA ASN A 242 2.35 -19.46 9.82
C ASN A 242 1.36 -18.35 10.16
N LEU A 243 0.41 -18.04 9.28
CA LEU A 243 -0.59 -16.99 9.55
C LEU A 243 -1.41 -17.26 10.82
N ALA A 244 -1.76 -18.52 11.10
CA ALA A 244 -2.50 -18.88 12.30
C ALA A 244 -1.68 -18.63 13.58
N ARG A 245 -0.41 -19.04 13.58
CA ARG A 245 0.52 -18.84 14.70
C ARG A 245 0.76 -17.36 14.95
N GLU A 246 1.10 -16.59 13.92
CA GLU A 246 1.34 -15.15 14.08
C GLU A 246 0.08 -14.39 14.54
N LEU A 247 -1.10 -14.80 14.05
CA LEU A 247 -2.37 -14.23 14.47
C LEU A 247 -2.58 -14.43 15.98
N LEU A 248 -2.34 -15.63 16.49
CA LEU A 248 -2.47 -15.95 17.91
C LEU A 248 -1.34 -15.34 18.76
N GLU A 249 -0.10 -15.49 18.34
CA GLU A 249 1.10 -15.12 19.10
C GLU A 249 1.37 -13.62 19.10
N LEU A 250 1.56 -13.04 17.91
CA LEU A 250 2.11 -11.69 17.76
C LEU A 250 1.02 -10.64 17.61
N PHE A 251 -0.17 -11.04 17.15
CA PHE A 251 -1.20 -10.08 16.80
C PHE A 251 -2.35 -9.99 17.81
N THR A 252 -2.65 -11.05 18.57
CA THR A 252 -3.87 -11.06 19.40
C THR A 252 -3.70 -11.57 20.84
N LEU A 253 -3.14 -12.74 21.11
CA LEU A 253 -3.18 -13.35 22.46
C LEU A 253 -1.84 -13.28 23.20
N GLY A 254 -0.72 -13.33 22.49
CA GLY A 254 0.59 -13.49 23.09
C GLY A 254 0.99 -14.96 23.23
N GLU A 255 2.29 -15.18 23.35
CA GLU A 255 2.88 -16.51 23.59
C GLU A 255 2.35 -17.13 24.90
N GLY A 256 2.08 -18.44 24.87
CA GLY A 256 1.62 -19.20 26.05
C GLY A 256 0.11 -19.11 26.35
N ALA A 257 -0.66 -18.34 25.58
CA ALA A 257 -2.11 -18.21 25.75
C ALA A 257 -2.95 -19.26 24.97
N TYR A 258 -2.29 -20.13 24.21
CA TYR A 258 -2.89 -21.19 23.40
C TYR A 258 -1.92 -22.37 23.32
N ASP A 259 -2.41 -23.53 22.88
CA ASP A 259 -1.60 -24.72 22.65
C ASP A 259 -1.37 -24.97 21.15
N GLU A 260 -0.45 -25.89 20.85
CA GLU A 260 -0.11 -26.27 19.48
C GLU A 260 -1.31 -26.88 18.71
N ALA A 261 -2.23 -27.53 19.43
CA ALA A 261 -3.45 -28.05 18.83
C ALA A 261 -4.34 -26.91 18.31
N THR A 262 -4.46 -25.81 19.07
CA THR A 262 -5.20 -24.61 18.66
C THR A 262 -4.58 -23.97 17.41
N VAL A 263 -3.24 -23.94 17.29
CA VAL A 263 -2.57 -23.41 16.09
C VAL A 263 -2.97 -24.22 14.85
N LYS A 264 -2.95 -25.55 14.94
CA LYS A 264 -3.34 -26.44 13.85
C LYS A 264 -4.80 -26.27 13.46
N GLU A 265 -5.68 -26.20 14.44
CA GLU A 265 -7.12 -25.99 14.22
C GLU A 265 -7.40 -24.60 13.63
N ALA A 266 -6.67 -23.57 14.05
CA ALA A 266 -6.75 -22.23 13.47
C ALA A 266 -6.24 -22.23 12.03
N ALA A 267 -5.12 -22.89 11.73
CA ALA A 267 -4.60 -23.05 10.37
C ALA A 267 -5.65 -23.69 9.44
N ARG A 268 -6.38 -24.71 9.92
CA ARG A 268 -7.48 -25.34 9.19
C ARG A 268 -8.59 -24.33 8.80
N THR A 269 -8.91 -23.35 9.65
CA THR A 269 -9.92 -22.31 9.32
C THR A 269 -9.49 -21.37 8.18
N LEU A 270 -8.18 -21.16 8.03
CA LEU A 270 -7.58 -20.24 7.06
C LEU A 270 -7.23 -20.93 5.72
N THR A 271 -7.48 -22.23 5.61
CA THR A 271 -7.21 -23.00 4.40
C THR A 271 -8.03 -22.48 3.20
N GLY A 272 -7.37 -22.40 2.05
CA GLY A 272 -7.97 -21.89 0.82
C GLY A 272 -8.10 -20.36 0.76
N TYR A 273 -7.78 -19.61 1.81
CA TYR A 273 -7.68 -18.15 1.71
C TYR A 273 -6.46 -17.79 0.84
N GLY A 274 -6.64 -16.91 -0.15
CA GLY A 274 -5.55 -16.50 -1.02
C GLY A 274 -5.88 -15.28 -1.85
N VAL A 275 -4.97 -14.94 -2.76
CA VAL A 275 -5.07 -13.74 -3.59
C VAL A 275 -5.39 -14.14 -5.03
N ASN A 276 -6.19 -13.32 -5.72
CA ASN A 276 -6.37 -13.41 -7.17
C ASN A 276 -5.57 -12.31 -7.86
N ASP A 277 -4.40 -12.69 -8.33
CA ASP A 277 -3.45 -11.83 -9.04
C ASP A 277 -4.01 -11.21 -10.33
N LEU A 278 -4.88 -11.94 -11.04
CA LEU A 278 -5.55 -11.48 -12.25
C LEU A 278 -6.72 -10.54 -11.94
N HIS A 279 -7.40 -10.73 -10.81
CA HIS A 279 -8.50 -9.90 -10.35
C HIS A 279 -8.03 -8.78 -9.41
N ASN A 280 -7.02 -8.03 -9.85
CA ASN A 280 -6.51 -6.85 -9.16
C ASN A 280 -6.03 -7.14 -7.72
N LEU A 281 -5.40 -8.28 -7.48
CA LEU A 281 -4.96 -8.76 -6.15
C LEU A 281 -6.11 -8.82 -5.14
N SER A 282 -7.33 -9.16 -5.57
CA SER A 282 -8.46 -9.30 -4.65
C SER A 282 -8.31 -10.53 -3.77
N PHE A 283 -8.78 -10.45 -2.52
CA PHE A 283 -9.02 -11.64 -1.70
C PHE A 283 -9.94 -12.64 -2.40
N GLN A 284 -9.62 -13.92 -2.28
CA GLN A 284 -10.48 -15.02 -2.69
C GLN A 284 -10.38 -16.21 -1.75
N ILE A 285 -11.46 -17.00 -1.72
CA ILE A 285 -11.45 -18.33 -1.13
C ILE A 285 -11.39 -19.35 -2.27
N LYS A 286 -10.37 -20.22 -2.25
CA LYS A 286 -10.14 -21.34 -3.15
C LYS A 286 -10.94 -22.55 -2.63
N PRO A 287 -12.14 -22.85 -3.16
CA PRO A 287 -13.04 -23.81 -2.49
C PRO A 287 -12.58 -25.27 -2.57
N TRP A 288 -11.59 -25.56 -3.39
CA TRP A 288 -10.96 -26.87 -3.49
C TRP A 288 -9.96 -27.11 -2.35
N GLY A 289 -9.29 -26.06 -1.87
CA GLY A 289 -8.31 -26.11 -0.80
C GLY A 289 -8.87 -25.77 0.57
N GLN A 290 -10.17 -25.49 0.71
CA GLN A 290 -10.78 -25.16 2.01
C GLN A 290 -11.13 -26.43 2.81
N ASP A 291 -10.77 -26.44 4.09
CA ASP A 291 -11.23 -27.42 5.08
C ASP A 291 -12.54 -26.95 5.71
N ARG A 292 -13.61 -27.69 5.41
CA ARG A 292 -14.98 -27.47 5.93
C ARG A 292 -15.37 -28.50 6.99
N GLY A 293 -14.40 -29.26 7.48
CA GLY A 293 -14.58 -30.16 8.60
C GLY A 293 -14.80 -29.37 9.90
N TRP A 294 -15.32 -30.08 10.89
CA TRP A 294 -15.43 -29.58 12.26
C TRP A 294 -14.05 -29.32 12.85
N LYS A 295 -13.96 -28.26 13.65
CA LYS A 295 -12.73 -27.76 14.26
C LYS A 295 -12.97 -27.51 15.74
N THR A 296 -11.92 -27.67 16.54
CA THR A 296 -11.95 -27.41 17.98
C THR A 296 -11.02 -26.26 18.31
N LEU A 297 -11.57 -25.12 18.69
CA LEU A 297 -10.82 -23.89 18.98
C LEU A 297 -11.19 -23.40 20.38
N PHE A 298 -10.20 -23.26 21.25
CA PHE A 298 -10.39 -22.81 22.64
C PHE A 298 -11.46 -23.62 23.40
N GLY A 299 -11.53 -24.93 23.15
CA GLY A 299 -12.54 -25.83 23.72
C GLY A 299 -13.91 -25.80 23.03
N ASN A 300 -14.16 -24.85 22.12
CA ASN A 300 -15.40 -24.79 21.33
C ASN A 300 -15.30 -25.68 20.10
N HIS A 301 -16.35 -26.46 19.81
CA HIS A 301 -16.41 -27.36 18.66
C HIS A 301 -17.45 -26.89 17.63
N GLY A 302 -17.03 -26.65 16.39
CA GLY A 302 -17.90 -26.10 15.36
C GLY A 302 -17.30 -26.16 13.95
N ASN A 303 -18.12 -25.90 12.94
CA ASN A 303 -17.63 -25.74 11.57
C ASN A 303 -17.22 -24.30 11.31
N TYR A 304 -16.05 -23.93 11.85
CA TYR A 304 -15.55 -22.57 11.84
C TYR A 304 -14.79 -22.22 10.55
N ASP A 305 -14.97 -20.98 10.09
CA ASP A 305 -14.14 -20.33 9.09
C ASP A 305 -13.21 -19.25 9.70
N GLY A 306 -12.49 -18.50 8.87
CA GLY A 306 -11.56 -17.48 9.33
C GLY A 306 -12.21 -16.29 10.05
N ASP A 307 -13.47 -15.95 9.77
CA ASP A 307 -14.18 -14.93 10.54
C ASP A 307 -14.58 -15.44 11.92
N ASP A 308 -15.06 -16.68 11.98
CA ASP A 308 -15.37 -17.34 13.25
C ASP A 308 -14.10 -17.47 14.12
N LEU A 309 -12.94 -17.76 13.50
CA LEU A 309 -11.65 -17.78 14.20
C LEU A 309 -11.38 -16.43 14.89
N VAL A 310 -11.52 -15.31 14.17
CA VAL A 310 -11.32 -13.98 14.75
C VAL A 310 -12.29 -13.73 15.90
N ASP A 311 -13.55 -14.14 15.74
CA ASP A 311 -14.55 -13.94 16.78
C ASP A 311 -14.23 -14.74 18.06
N LEU A 312 -13.83 -16.02 17.90
CA LEU A 312 -13.42 -16.90 19.00
C LEU A 312 -12.12 -16.45 19.69
N ILE A 313 -11.17 -15.88 18.93
CA ILE A 313 -9.95 -15.27 19.48
C ILE A 313 -10.33 -14.09 20.40
N LEU A 314 -11.22 -13.21 19.93
CA LEU A 314 -11.61 -12.02 20.69
C LEU A 314 -12.45 -12.35 21.92
N GLU A 315 -13.12 -13.51 21.97
CA GLU A 315 -13.76 -14.00 23.17
C GLU A 315 -12.76 -14.29 24.31
N GLN A 316 -11.51 -14.64 23.98
CA GLN A 316 -10.48 -14.94 24.99
C GLN A 316 -10.10 -13.68 25.79
N PRO A 317 -10.05 -13.73 27.14
CA PRO A 317 -9.69 -12.57 27.98
C PRO A 317 -8.36 -11.92 27.61
N THR A 318 -7.37 -12.74 27.23
CA THR A 318 -6.02 -12.31 26.85
C THR A 318 -6.00 -11.43 25.61
N ALA A 319 -6.98 -11.55 24.69
CA ALA A 319 -7.04 -10.73 23.48
C ALA A 319 -7.13 -9.23 23.77
N GLY A 320 -7.97 -8.84 24.75
CA GLY A 320 -8.10 -7.46 25.17
C GLY A 320 -6.86 -6.96 25.91
N GLN A 321 -6.26 -7.82 26.74
CA GLN A 321 -5.07 -7.52 27.52
C GLN A 321 -3.88 -7.27 26.59
N PHE A 322 -3.61 -8.18 25.66
CA PHE A 322 -2.46 -8.12 24.76
C PHE A 322 -2.37 -6.78 24.01
N LEU A 323 -3.47 -6.36 23.36
CA LEU A 323 -3.49 -5.10 22.63
C LEU A 323 -3.38 -3.91 23.58
N THR A 324 -4.02 -3.96 24.76
CA THR A 324 -3.92 -2.92 25.78
C THR A 324 -2.47 -2.73 26.26
N HIS A 325 -1.73 -3.82 26.51
CA HIS A 325 -0.30 -3.76 26.85
C HIS A 325 0.55 -3.19 25.70
N LYS A 326 0.28 -3.58 24.45
CA LYS A 326 0.98 -3.02 23.27
C LYS A 326 0.76 -1.52 23.15
N PHE A 327 -0.47 -1.06 23.32
CA PHE A 327 -0.81 0.35 23.30
C PHE A 327 -0.16 1.09 24.50
N TRP A 328 -0.20 0.53 25.71
CA TRP A 328 0.48 1.11 26.88
C TRP A 328 1.96 1.38 26.62
N LYS A 329 2.70 0.39 26.07
CA LYS A 329 4.11 0.53 25.73
C LYS A 329 4.38 1.67 24.73
N ASN A 330 3.45 1.90 23.79
CA ASN A 330 3.62 2.91 22.74
C ASN A 330 3.22 4.33 23.17
N TYR A 331 2.32 4.47 24.14
CA TYR A 331 1.72 5.75 24.53
C TYR A 331 2.11 6.21 25.94
N ILE A 332 2.24 5.32 26.91
CA ILE A 332 2.49 5.65 28.33
C ILE A 332 3.94 5.37 28.72
N SER A 333 4.39 4.12 28.73
CA SER A 333 5.76 3.79 29.16
C SER A 333 6.20 2.41 28.68
N GLU A 334 7.47 2.29 28.31
CA GLU A 334 8.11 1.00 28.01
C GLU A 334 8.55 0.25 29.27
N ILE A 335 8.73 0.95 30.40
CA ILE A 335 9.37 0.42 31.62
C ILE A 335 8.43 0.33 32.82
N ASN A 336 7.45 1.23 32.90
CA ASN A 336 6.51 1.29 34.02
C ASN A 336 5.18 0.69 33.58
N LEU A 337 4.78 -0.42 34.19
CA LEU A 337 3.47 -1.05 33.97
C LEU A 337 2.60 -0.84 35.22
N ASN A 338 1.31 -0.62 35.01
CA ASN A 338 0.32 -0.58 36.08
C ASN A 338 -0.80 -1.58 35.78
N GLU A 339 -0.67 -2.78 36.34
CA GLU A 339 -1.59 -3.89 36.09
C GLU A 339 -3.05 -3.57 36.47
N SER A 340 -3.27 -2.72 37.47
CA SER A 340 -4.61 -2.33 37.88
C SER A 340 -5.29 -1.45 36.82
N GLU A 341 -4.57 -0.46 36.28
CA GLU A 341 -5.09 0.38 35.20
C GLU A 341 -5.24 -0.39 33.89
N LEU A 342 -4.27 -1.25 33.55
CA LEU A 342 -4.32 -2.12 32.37
C LEU A 342 -5.54 -3.04 32.39
N ALA A 343 -5.88 -3.62 33.55
CA ALA A 343 -7.07 -4.45 33.71
C ALA A 343 -8.36 -3.65 33.45
N VAL A 344 -8.46 -2.41 33.98
CA VAL A 344 -9.63 -1.54 33.77
C VAL A 344 -9.77 -1.13 32.30
N ILE A 345 -8.66 -0.73 31.65
CA ILE A 345 -8.66 -0.35 30.24
C ILE A 345 -9.06 -1.55 29.37
N SER A 346 -8.46 -2.72 29.61
CA SER A 346 -8.76 -3.94 28.86
C SER A 346 -10.23 -4.36 29.01
N ALA A 347 -10.78 -4.32 30.22
CA ALA A 347 -12.19 -4.60 30.46
C ALA A 347 -13.10 -3.61 29.72
N THR A 348 -12.76 -2.32 29.73
CA THR A 348 -13.51 -1.27 29.02
C THR A 348 -13.47 -1.47 27.51
N PHE A 349 -12.31 -1.82 26.96
CA PHE A 349 -12.11 -2.10 25.54
C PHE A 349 -12.90 -3.34 25.09
N ARG A 350 -12.94 -4.40 25.90
CA ARG A 350 -13.77 -5.58 25.59
C ARG A 350 -15.26 -5.25 25.66
N ALA A 351 -15.69 -4.49 26.67
CA ALA A 351 -17.09 -4.09 26.84
C ALA A 351 -17.61 -3.18 25.73
N SER A 352 -16.73 -2.45 25.03
CA SER A 352 -17.09 -1.63 23.87
C SER A 352 -17.16 -2.41 22.55
N ASP A 353 -17.15 -3.76 22.59
CA ASP A 353 -16.98 -4.63 21.42
C ASP A 353 -15.73 -4.28 20.60
N PHE A 354 -14.63 -4.06 21.33
CA PHE A 354 -13.32 -3.77 20.78
C PHE A 354 -13.26 -2.51 19.89
N ASP A 355 -13.91 -1.43 20.33
CA ASP A 355 -13.78 -0.11 19.73
C ASP A 355 -12.39 0.49 20.05
N LEU A 356 -11.57 0.70 19.01
CA LEU A 356 -10.20 1.20 19.12
C LEU A 356 -10.14 2.66 19.60
N THR A 357 -11.16 3.46 19.31
CA THR A 357 -11.25 4.84 19.83
C THR A 357 -11.50 4.83 21.33
N VAL A 358 -12.28 3.88 21.84
CA VAL A 358 -12.47 3.68 23.29
C VAL A 358 -11.18 3.25 23.97
N LEU A 359 -10.42 2.30 23.40
CA LEU A 359 -9.11 1.90 23.92
C LEU A 359 -8.17 3.10 24.01
N TYR A 360 -8.04 3.84 22.90
CA TYR A 360 -7.13 4.97 22.82
C TYR A 360 -7.48 6.06 23.84
N ARG A 361 -8.75 6.47 23.91
CA ARG A 361 -9.23 7.46 24.87
C ARG A 361 -9.02 7.02 26.32
N SER A 362 -9.34 5.76 26.64
CA SER A 362 -9.25 5.23 28.01
C SER A 362 -7.83 5.27 28.54
N MET A 363 -6.84 4.99 27.69
CA MET A 363 -5.43 5.10 28.08
C MET A 363 -4.99 6.54 28.35
N LEU A 364 -5.33 7.48 27.48
CA LEU A 364 -4.93 8.89 27.65
C LEU A 364 -5.60 9.53 28.88
N ALA A 365 -6.73 8.97 29.32
CA ALA A 365 -7.48 9.40 30.49
C ALA A 365 -6.96 8.84 31.83
N THR A 366 -5.90 8.01 31.81
CA THR A 366 -5.34 7.44 33.04
C THR A 366 -4.47 8.44 33.81
N PRO A 367 -4.42 8.36 35.16
CA PRO A 367 -3.42 9.07 35.94
C PRO A 367 -1.99 8.76 35.49
N ALA A 368 -1.68 7.49 35.18
CA ALA A 368 -0.36 7.07 34.73
C ALA A 368 0.10 7.79 33.45
N PHE A 369 -0.79 8.05 32.48
CA PHE A 369 -0.42 8.80 31.29
C PHE A 369 0.15 10.19 31.62
N TRP A 370 -0.38 10.86 32.65
CA TRP A 370 0.01 12.22 33.03
C TRP A 370 1.15 12.27 34.06
N ALA A 371 1.45 11.15 34.70
CA ALA A 371 2.38 11.03 35.82
C ALA A 371 3.83 11.36 35.42
N GLN A 372 4.59 11.93 36.35
CA GLN A 372 5.93 12.46 36.09
C GLN A 372 6.94 11.33 35.81
N GLU A 373 6.80 10.20 36.51
CA GLU A 373 7.57 8.98 36.36
C GLU A 373 7.44 8.34 34.97
N ASN A 374 6.38 8.68 34.22
CA ASN A 374 6.15 8.19 32.86
C ASN A 374 6.62 9.17 31.77
N ARG A 375 7.16 10.34 32.14
CA ARG A 375 7.76 11.28 31.19
C ARG A 375 9.22 10.91 30.92
N ALA A 376 9.67 11.14 29.68
CA ALA A 376 11.00 10.75 29.21
C ALA A 376 11.29 9.24 29.31
N THR A 377 10.26 8.38 29.29
CA THR A 377 10.41 6.92 29.44
C THR A 377 10.40 6.14 28.12
N VAL A 378 10.10 6.82 27.02
CA VAL A 378 10.03 6.19 25.69
C VAL A 378 11.11 6.80 24.81
N ILE A 379 11.98 5.94 24.26
CA ILE A 379 12.99 6.37 23.30
C ILE A 379 12.31 6.68 21.97
N LYS A 380 12.53 7.88 21.43
CA LYS A 380 12.01 8.27 20.11
C LYS A 380 12.53 7.33 19.04
N SER A 381 11.60 6.68 18.34
CA SER A 381 11.92 5.96 17.11
C SER A 381 12.53 6.93 16.08
N PRO A 382 13.21 6.45 15.03
CA PRO A 382 13.70 7.32 13.97
C PRO A 382 12.64 8.24 13.38
N VAL A 383 11.41 7.75 13.17
CA VAL A 383 10.27 8.59 12.71
C VAL A 383 9.94 9.67 13.74
N ASP A 384 9.77 9.30 15.02
CA ASP A 384 9.51 10.27 16.09
C ASP A 384 10.59 11.33 16.18
N LEU A 385 11.86 10.94 16.04
CA LEU A 385 12.98 11.85 16.13
C LEU A 385 13.00 12.80 14.92
N VAL A 386 13.04 12.26 13.70
CA VAL A 386 13.30 13.05 12.50
C VAL A 386 12.05 13.81 12.08
N VAL A 387 10.93 13.11 11.87
CA VAL A 387 9.68 13.73 11.46
C VAL A 387 9.10 14.59 12.57
N GLY A 388 9.17 14.14 13.83
CA GLY A 388 8.76 14.93 14.98
C GLY A 388 9.57 16.23 15.12
N THR A 389 10.90 16.20 14.91
CA THR A 389 11.72 17.44 14.94
C THR A 389 11.35 18.39 13.80
N ILE A 390 11.16 17.88 12.57
CA ILE A 390 10.72 18.70 11.43
C ILE A 390 9.37 19.36 11.73
N ARG A 391 8.43 18.63 12.31
CA ARG A 391 7.11 19.17 12.68
C ARG A 391 7.19 20.17 13.82
N THR A 392 7.94 19.86 14.88
CA THR A 392 8.11 20.75 16.03
C THR A 392 8.74 22.09 15.61
N THR A 393 9.79 22.03 14.78
CA THR A 393 10.54 23.22 14.38
C THR A 393 9.95 23.95 13.17
N GLY A 394 9.21 23.23 12.33
CA GLY A 394 8.83 23.67 10.99
C GLY A 394 10.00 23.76 10.02
N VAL A 395 11.23 23.43 10.43
CA VAL A 395 12.43 23.51 9.60
C VAL A 395 12.54 22.23 8.77
N LEU A 396 12.56 22.40 7.45
CA LEU A 396 12.68 21.31 6.50
C LEU A 396 14.13 21.26 5.95
N PRO A 397 14.80 20.10 5.95
CA PRO A 397 16.11 19.97 5.33
C PRO A 397 16.01 20.10 3.81
N THR A 398 17.08 20.60 3.18
CA THR A 398 17.12 20.80 1.72
C THR A 398 17.08 19.49 0.93
N ASP A 399 17.50 18.38 1.55
CA ASP A 399 17.51 17.04 0.99
C ASP A 399 16.35 16.18 1.53
N TRP A 400 15.18 16.77 1.77
CA TRP A 400 14.03 16.07 2.36
C TRP A 400 13.62 14.79 1.63
N GLN A 401 13.92 14.67 0.32
CA GLN A 401 13.61 13.48 -0.48
C GLN A 401 14.35 12.23 -0.04
N THR A 402 15.45 12.36 0.72
CA THR A 402 16.24 11.24 1.26
C THR A 402 15.84 10.89 2.70
N LEU A 403 14.79 11.51 3.25
CA LEU A 403 14.37 11.27 4.64
C LEU A 403 14.01 9.80 4.89
N SER A 404 13.37 9.13 3.92
CA SER A 404 13.04 7.71 4.06
C SER A 404 14.29 6.82 4.20
N ASP A 405 15.40 7.19 3.53
CA ASP A 405 16.69 6.50 3.64
C ASP A 405 17.38 6.83 4.97
N LYS A 406 17.29 8.08 5.44
CA LYS A 406 17.79 8.47 6.77
C LYS A 406 17.06 7.71 7.89
N LEU A 407 15.76 7.48 7.76
CA LEU A 407 15.00 6.65 8.72
C LEU A 407 15.51 5.20 8.73
N ALA A 408 15.79 4.64 7.56
CA ALA A 408 16.37 3.31 7.41
C ALA A 408 17.75 3.21 8.06
N MET A 409 18.63 4.18 7.81
CA MET A 409 19.96 4.31 8.42
C MET A 409 19.92 4.35 9.95
N LEU A 410 18.86 4.94 10.52
CA LEU A 410 18.61 4.98 11.96
C LEU A 410 17.94 3.72 12.51
N GLY A 411 17.61 2.75 11.65
CA GLY A 411 17.07 1.44 12.00
C GLY A 411 15.57 1.24 11.76
N GLN A 412 14.85 2.24 11.23
CA GLN A 412 13.41 2.15 10.98
C GLN A 412 13.10 2.28 9.48
N ASP A 413 13.26 1.17 8.79
CA ASP A 413 13.11 1.05 7.35
C ASP A 413 11.63 0.95 6.93
N ILE A 414 10.91 2.06 6.73
CA ILE A 414 9.45 2.04 6.47
C ILE A 414 9.06 1.08 5.32
N PHE A 415 8.11 0.17 5.58
CA PHE A 415 7.71 -0.97 4.71
C PHE A 415 8.74 -2.11 4.55
N GLY A 416 9.83 -2.08 5.31
CA GLY A 416 10.85 -3.12 5.42
C GLY A 416 11.19 -3.44 6.89
N PRO A 417 10.21 -3.85 7.73
CA PRO A 417 10.51 -4.31 9.08
C PRO A 417 11.46 -5.52 9.04
N PRO A 418 12.32 -5.69 10.06
CA PRO A 418 13.40 -6.69 10.04
C PRO A 418 12.90 -8.14 10.14
N ASN A 419 11.74 -8.36 10.76
CA ASN A 419 11.08 -9.65 10.88
C ASN A 419 9.57 -9.46 11.21
N VAL A 420 8.84 -10.56 11.35
CA VAL A 420 7.39 -10.58 11.63
C VAL A 420 6.99 -9.93 12.96
N ALA A 421 7.90 -9.82 13.93
CA ALA A 421 7.66 -9.10 15.18
C ALA A 421 7.79 -7.57 15.05
N GLY A 422 8.18 -7.08 13.87
CA GLY A 422 8.29 -5.65 13.56
C GLY A 422 9.60 -5.04 14.04
N TRP A 423 9.59 -3.73 14.28
CA TRP A 423 10.69 -3.05 14.95
C TRP A 423 10.58 -3.20 16.47
N PRO A 424 11.65 -3.67 17.14
CA PRO A 424 11.61 -4.00 18.57
C PRO A 424 11.42 -2.78 19.50
N GLY A 425 11.66 -1.56 19.04
CA GLY A 425 11.49 -0.35 19.87
C GLY A 425 12.64 -0.10 20.85
N GLY A 426 12.42 0.85 21.77
CA GLY A 426 13.30 1.12 22.92
C GLY A 426 14.81 1.19 22.63
N ALA A 427 15.59 0.45 23.42
CA ALA A 427 17.05 0.47 23.38
C ALA A 427 17.64 0.04 22.03
N ALA A 428 16.89 -0.70 21.20
CA ALA A 428 17.33 -1.05 19.86
C ALA A 428 17.56 0.20 18.99
N TRP A 429 16.92 1.33 19.28
CA TRP A 429 17.18 2.59 18.59
C TRP A 429 18.53 3.23 18.90
N ILE A 430 19.21 2.77 19.96
CA ILE A 430 20.35 3.44 20.60
C ILE A 430 21.56 2.49 20.65
N THR A 431 22.04 2.05 19.49
CA THR A 431 23.35 1.40 19.36
C THR A 431 24.45 2.45 19.15
N PRO A 432 25.75 2.15 19.39
CA PRO A 432 26.83 3.12 19.19
C PRO A 432 26.82 3.78 17.80
N ALA A 433 26.62 2.99 16.73
CA ALA A 433 26.50 3.50 15.37
C ALA A 433 25.24 4.37 15.17
N ARG A 434 24.08 3.94 15.69
CA ARG A 434 22.82 4.68 15.56
C ARG A 434 22.87 6.00 16.34
N LEU A 435 23.53 6.07 17.49
CA LEU A 435 23.73 7.32 18.23
C LEU A 435 24.48 8.37 17.42
N LEU A 436 25.57 7.98 16.76
CA LEU A 436 26.32 8.87 15.88
C LEU A 436 25.45 9.35 14.71
N ASN A 437 24.72 8.43 14.08
CA ASN A 437 23.83 8.72 12.97
C ASN A 437 22.66 9.64 13.37
N ARG A 438 22.10 9.50 14.58
CA ARG A 438 21.06 10.40 15.11
C ARG A 438 21.59 11.82 15.20
N ARG A 439 22.80 12.01 15.74
CA ARG A 439 23.45 13.33 15.82
C ARG A 439 23.70 13.91 14.42
N TYR A 440 24.18 13.09 13.50
CA TYR A 440 24.40 13.50 12.10
C TYR A 440 23.10 13.98 11.43
N VAL A 441 22.03 13.20 11.53
CA VAL A 441 20.73 13.56 10.92
C VAL A 441 20.16 14.84 11.55
N LEU A 442 20.20 14.95 12.89
CA LEU A 442 19.73 16.16 13.59
C LEU A 442 20.54 17.40 13.22
N ALA A 443 21.88 17.28 13.13
CA ALA A 443 22.73 18.38 12.67
C ALA A 443 22.37 18.82 11.23
N GLY A 444 22.02 17.88 10.36
CA GLY A 444 21.51 18.17 9.01
C GLY A 444 20.18 18.94 8.98
N LEU A 445 19.37 18.86 10.04
CA LEU A 445 18.15 19.66 10.22
C LEU A 445 18.44 21.11 10.70
N THR A 446 19.70 21.45 10.95
CA THR A 446 20.14 22.77 11.46
C THR A 446 20.89 23.63 10.43
N PRO A 447 20.51 23.67 9.13
CA PRO A 447 21.38 24.24 8.12
C PRO A 447 21.70 25.72 8.41
N GLU A 448 22.99 26.01 8.56
CA GLU A 448 23.51 27.35 8.42
C GLU A 448 23.25 27.81 6.98
N ARG A 449 22.39 28.83 6.85
CA ARG A 449 22.09 29.62 5.65
C ARG A 449 22.09 28.84 4.33
N VAL A 450 20.93 28.31 3.97
CA VAL A 450 20.52 28.31 2.56
C VAL A 450 19.46 29.39 2.41
N SER A 451 19.81 30.44 1.66
CA SER A 451 18.87 31.52 1.34
C SER A 451 17.67 30.92 0.60
N LEU A 452 16.50 30.92 1.25
CA LEU A 452 15.23 30.58 0.60
C LEU A 452 14.86 31.59 -0.51
N ALA A 453 15.56 32.73 -0.60
CA ALA A 453 15.35 33.74 -1.63
C ALA A 453 15.74 33.28 -3.05
N THR A 454 16.41 32.13 -3.21
CA THR A 454 16.76 31.59 -4.54
C THR A 454 15.86 30.45 -5.01
N MET A 455 14.93 29.96 -4.19
CA MET A 455 13.91 29.01 -4.64
C MET A 455 12.61 29.76 -4.91
N LYS A 456 12.48 30.28 -6.14
CA LYS A 456 11.15 30.59 -6.68
C LYS A 456 10.32 29.31 -6.59
N PRO A 457 9.06 29.37 -6.13
CA PRO A 457 8.19 28.21 -6.24
C PRO A 457 8.19 27.81 -7.71
N VAL A 458 8.56 26.56 -7.97
CA VAL A 458 8.42 25.97 -9.31
C VAL A 458 6.93 25.66 -9.48
N THR A 459 6.11 26.72 -9.57
CA THR A 459 4.73 26.64 -9.99
C THR A 459 4.73 26.19 -11.44
N THR A 460 4.14 25.02 -11.72
CA THR A 460 3.30 24.57 -12.87
C THR A 460 3.64 25.00 -14.32
N GLN A 461 4.61 25.88 -14.57
CA GLN A 461 5.08 26.39 -15.85
C GLN A 461 6.37 25.69 -16.34
N MET A 462 6.98 24.79 -15.55
CA MET A 462 8.11 23.96 -16.00
C MET A 462 7.70 22.78 -16.92
N MET A 463 6.46 22.77 -17.43
CA MET A 463 6.03 21.77 -18.41
C MET A 463 6.40 22.11 -19.87
N ALA A 464 7.03 23.25 -20.15
CA ALA A 464 7.45 23.62 -21.51
C ALA A 464 8.73 24.48 -21.57
N MET A 465 9.86 24.01 -21.03
CA MET A 465 11.16 24.57 -21.42
C MET A 465 11.82 23.66 -22.48
N PRO A 466 11.80 24.04 -23.77
CA PRO A 466 12.64 23.37 -24.76
C PRO A 466 14.10 23.59 -24.33
N ASN A 467 14.88 22.51 -24.24
CA ASN A 467 16.33 22.50 -23.98
C ASN A 467 16.78 22.43 -22.49
N THR A 468 16.03 21.75 -21.62
CA THR A 468 16.58 21.31 -20.31
C THR A 468 16.91 19.82 -20.34
N LEU A 469 18.08 19.45 -19.79
CA LEU A 469 18.47 18.06 -19.55
C LEU A 469 18.28 17.75 -18.07
N THR A 470 17.50 16.73 -17.76
CA THR A 470 17.19 16.29 -16.40
C THR A 470 17.65 14.85 -16.24
N LEU A 471 18.58 14.59 -15.31
CA LEU A 471 19.13 13.26 -15.02
C LEU A 471 18.66 12.80 -13.64
N ARG A 472 18.07 11.61 -13.56
CA ARG A 472 17.80 10.94 -12.28
C ARG A 472 18.87 9.91 -11.99
N LEU A 473 19.54 10.07 -10.85
CA LEU A 473 20.68 9.25 -10.44
C LEU A 473 20.68 9.01 -8.93
N ALA A 474 21.42 8.02 -8.47
CA ALA A 474 21.72 7.76 -7.06
C ALA A 474 23.17 7.28 -6.92
N SER A 475 23.72 7.29 -5.71
CA SER A 475 25.08 6.78 -5.47
C SER A 475 25.26 6.10 -4.13
N GLU A 476 26.26 5.22 -4.10
CA GLU A 476 26.93 4.76 -2.88
C GLU A 476 28.30 5.45 -2.79
N ASP A 477 28.59 6.06 -1.63
CA ASP A 477 29.68 7.03 -1.46
C ASP A 477 30.87 6.41 -0.69
N TYR A 478 31.26 5.16 -0.98
CA TYR A 478 32.41 4.49 -0.34
C TYR A 478 33.72 5.26 -0.59
N LEU A 479 34.44 5.60 0.48
CA LEU A 479 35.65 6.46 0.45
C LEU A 479 35.41 7.82 -0.25
N GLY A 480 34.17 8.31 -0.22
CA GLY A 480 33.72 9.54 -0.86
C GLY A 480 32.80 9.31 -2.07
N PRO A 481 32.13 10.37 -2.54
CA PRO A 481 31.10 10.28 -3.57
C PRO A 481 31.66 9.98 -4.98
N PRO A 482 30.87 9.31 -5.85
CA PRO A 482 31.24 9.12 -7.23
C PRO A 482 31.19 10.43 -8.01
N ARG A 483 32.11 10.52 -8.97
CA ARG A 483 32.24 11.57 -9.95
C ARG A 483 31.70 11.07 -11.28
N TYR A 484 30.90 11.89 -11.91
CA TYR A 484 30.22 11.54 -13.15
C TYR A 484 30.26 12.68 -14.17
N SER A 485 30.07 12.35 -15.44
CA SER A 485 29.85 13.34 -16.50
C SER A 485 28.74 12.88 -17.42
N VAL A 486 27.95 13.81 -17.93
CA VAL A 486 26.90 13.59 -18.91
C VAL A 486 27.30 14.22 -20.23
N ARG A 487 27.14 13.48 -21.33
CA ARG A 487 27.44 13.95 -22.69
C ARG A 487 26.25 13.73 -23.60
N LEU A 488 26.00 14.71 -24.47
CA LEU A 488 25.07 14.58 -25.58
C LEU A 488 25.85 14.33 -26.86
N LEU A 489 25.41 13.35 -27.64
CA LEU A 489 26.05 12.93 -28.88
C LEU A 489 25.09 13.15 -30.06
N HIS A 490 25.64 13.51 -31.22
CA HIS A 490 24.98 13.50 -32.53
C HIS A 490 25.84 12.67 -33.49
N GLU A 491 25.29 11.59 -34.04
CA GLU A 491 26.00 10.67 -34.94
C GLU A 491 27.36 10.20 -34.36
N GLY A 492 27.39 9.96 -33.05
CA GLY A 492 28.59 9.53 -32.33
C GLY A 492 29.59 10.65 -31.98
N LYS A 493 29.38 11.88 -32.45
CA LYS A 493 30.21 13.05 -32.09
C LYS A 493 29.63 13.79 -30.89
N ARG A 494 30.48 14.22 -29.96
CA ARG A 494 30.08 14.98 -28.77
C ARG A 494 29.69 16.40 -29.13
N ILE A 495 28.45 16.79 -28.79
CA ILE A 495 27.90 18.13 -29.04
C ILE A 495 27.66 18.93 -27.75
N TRP A 496 27.64 18.29 -26.58
CA TRP A 496 27.58 18.94 -25.27
C TRP A 496 28.18 18.04 -24.18
N ASP A 497 28.73 18.64 -23.12
CA ASP A 497 29.36 17.96 -21.98
C ASP A 497 29.04 18.74 -20.69
N SER A 498 28.66 18.03 -19.63
CA SER A 498 28.38 18.64 -18.32
C SER A 498 29.64 19.06 -17.57
N GLY A 499 30.82 18.65 -18.03
CA GLY A 499 32.03 18.60 -17.22
C GLY A 499 31.96 17.50 -16.16
N LEU A 500 33.03 17.40 -15.36
CA LEU A 500 33.16 16.40 -14.31
C LEU A 500 32.50 16.90 -13.02
N LEU A 501 31.47 16.19 -12.57
CA LEU A 501 30.64 16.53 -11.42
C LEU A 501 30.79 15.48 -10.33
N THR A 502 30.31 15.80 -9.13
CA THR A 502 30.29 14.87 -7.98
C THR A 502 28.84 14.70 -7.53
N VAL A 503 28.43 13.48 -7.25
CA VAL A 503 27.10 13.20 -6.69
C VAL A 503 27.03 13.78 -5.27
N LYS A 504 25.88 14.35 -4.88
CA LYS A 504 25.68 14.92 -3.54
C LYS A 504 24.59 14.15 -2.82
N GLY A 505 24.81 13.75 -1.57
CA GLY A 505 23.80 13.03 -0.79
C GLY A 505 23.61 11.58 -1.24
N GLY A 506 24.69 10.90 -1.61
CA GLY A 506 24.68 9.45 -1.77
C GLY A 506 24.71 8.73 -0.43
N TYR A 507 24.55 7.42 -0.48
CA TYR A 507 24.54 6.56 0.71
C TYR A 507 25.97 6.18 1.08
N ASP A 508 26.45 6.62 2.25
CA ASP A 508 27.79 6.27 2.72
C ASP A 508 27.83 4.82 3.20
N THR A 509 28.32 3.92 2.35
CA THR A 509 28.40 2.48 2.66
C THR A 509 29.51 2.15 3.66
N GLN A 510 30.52 3.01 3.81
CA GLN A 510 31.57 2.81 4.81
C GLN A 510 31.02 3.01 6.22
N LEU A 511 30.16 4.02 6.40
CA LEU A 511 29.51 4.29 7.69
C LEU A 511 28.30 3.40 7.95
N ASN A 512 27.54 3.05 6.91
CA ASN A 512 26.21 2.46 7.06
C ASN A 512 26.09 1.02 6.53
N GLY A 513 27.19 0.39 6.12
CA GLY A 513 27.20 -0.93 5.49
C GLY A 513 26.64 -0.91 4.08
N ARG A 514 26.50 -2.08 3.43
CA ARG A 514 26.00 -2.16 2.05
C ARG A 514 24.47 -2.00 1.99
N ILE A 515 23.96 -1.36 0.94
CA ILE A 515 22.52 -1.31 0.67
C ILE A 515 22.04 -2.72 0.31
N GLN A 516 21.09 -3.25 1.07
CA GLN A 516 20.52 -4.58 0.84
C GLN A 516 19.40 -4.58 -0.23
N ASN A 517 18.79 -3.43 -0.52
CA ASN A 517 17.65 -3.31 -1.42
C ASN A 517 17.73 -2.03 -2.28
N LYS A 518 17.73 -2.17 -3.62
CA LYS A 518 17.87 -1.05 -4.57
C LYS A 518 16.71 -0.05 -4.56
N SER A 519 15.56 -0.42 -4.04
CA SER A 519 14.47 0.53 -3.76
C SER A 519 14.83 1.60 -2.72
N ARG A 520 15.98 1.47 -2.03
CA ARG A 520 16.56 2.39 -1.05
C ARG A 520 17.70 3.25 -1.59
N LEU A 521 17.94 3.21 -2.89
CA LEU A 521 18.91 4.11 -3.49
C LEU A 521 18.43 5.56 -3.32
N PRO A 522 19.30 6.49 -2.85
CA PRO A 522 18.93 7.89 -2.62
C PRO A 522 18.81 8.63 -3.96
N TRP A 523 17.71 8.36 -4.66
CA TRP A 523 17.43 8.90 -5.97
C TRP A 523 17.26 10.41 -5.91
N GLN A 524 18.07 11.12 -6.68
CA GLN A 524 18.01 12.56 -6.85
C GLN A 524 17.91 12.93 -8.32
N THR A 525 17.35 14.11 -8.58
CA THR A 525 17.23 14.66 -9.92
C THR A 525 18.17 15.84 -10.09
N LYS A 526 18.99 15.83 -11.14
CA LYS A 526 19.88 16.93 -11.53
C LYS A 526 19.37 17.56 -12.81
N ILE A 527 19.27 18.87 -12.82
CA ILE A 527 18.82 19.66 -13.96
C ILE A 527 20.03 20.41 -14.50
N PHE A 528 20.20 20.35 -15.83
CA PHE A 528 21.22 21.03 -16.59
C PHE A 528 20.55 21.92 -17.62
N GLU A 529 21.01 23.16 -17.70
CA GLU A 529 20.65 24.04 -18.80
C GLU A 529 21.48 23.65 -20.02
N THR A 530 20.81 23.42 -21.14
CA THR A 530 21.47 23.16 -22.42
C THR A 530 20.84 24.01 -23.50
N LYS A 531 21.63 24.38 -24.52
CA LYS A 531 21.08 25.05 -25.72
C LYS A 531 20.80 24.06 -26.85
N ILE A 532 21.08 22.77 -26.61
CA ILE A 532 20.93 21.70 -27.59
C ILE A 532 19.46 21.31 -27.70
N LYS A 533 18.96 21.31 -28.94
CA LYS A 533 17.60 20.88 -29.24
C LYS A 533 17.50 19.35 -29.18
N THR A 534 16.35 18.85 -28.77
CA THR A 534 16.16 17.41 -28.49
C THR A 534 16.34 16.56 -29.76
N GLU A 535 16.00 17.11 -30.93
CA GLU A 535 16.13 16.46 -32.24
C GLU A 535 17.59 16.30 -32.69
N GLN A 536 18.50 17.10 -32.13
CA GLN A 536 19.93 17.05 -32.46
C GLN A 536 20.65 15.93 -31.68
N VAL A 537 20.01 15.27 -30.72
CA VAL A 537 20.67 14.25 -29.89
C VAL A 537 20.36 12.84 -30.39
N SER A 538 21.39 12.14 -30.86
CA SER A 538 21.30 10.72 -31.21
C SER A 538 21.55 9.79 -30.02
N ALA A 539 22.30 10.24 -29.01
CA ALA A 539 22.54 9.46 -27.79
C ALA A 539 22.92 10.32 -26.58
N VAL A 540 22.63 9.82 -25.38
CA VAL A 540 23.10 10.38 -24.11
C VAL A 540 24.08 9.40 -23.47
N GLU A 541 25.26 9.88 -23.07
CA GLU A 541 26.26 9.08 -22.38
C GLU A 541 26.43 9.59 -20.94
N ILE A 542 26.38 8.67 -19.97
CA ILE A 542 26.68 8.96 -18.57
C ILE A 542 27.89 8.11 -18.17
N PHE A 543 28.95 8.78 -17.73
CA PHE A 543 30.22 8.15 -17.39
C PHE A 543 30.47 8.25 -15.88
N PHE A 544 30.86 7.15 -15.24
CA PHE A 544 31.33 7.06 -13.86
C PHE A 544 32.86 7.01 -13.83
N HIS A 545 33.50 7.98 -13.19
CA HIS A 545 34.94 8.26 -13.36
C HIS A 545 35.86 7.68 -12.28
N ASN A 546 35.47 7.68 -11.01
CA ASN A 546 36.35 7.34 -9.88
C ASN A 546 35.74 6.20 -9.06
N ASP A 547 36.12 4.99 -9.39
CA ASP A 547 35.72 3.77 -8.70
C ASP A 547 36.52 3.54 -7.40
N ALA A 548 35.92 2.85 -6.43
CA ALA A 548 36.56 2.38 -5.21
C ALA A 548 35.73 1.24 -4.59
N ALA A 549 36.35 0.08 -4.38
CA ALA A 549 35.69 -1.08 -3.76
C ALA A 549 36.55 -1.65 -2.61
N GLY A 550 35.90 -2.21 -1.59
CA GLY A 550 36.55 -2.84 -0.45
C GLY A 550 35.68 -3.89 0.25
N PRO A 551 36.22 -4.57 1.28
CA PRO A 551 35.45 -5.57 2.03
C PRO A 551 34.20 -4.95 2.69
N ASP A 552 34.31 -3.70 3.14
CA ASP A 552 33.27 -3.03 3.92
C ASP A 552 32.27 -2.22 3.07
N GLY A 553 32.51 -2.06 1.76
CA GLY A 553 31.65 -1.24 0.91
C GLY A 553 32.14 -1.10 -0.52
N ASP A 554 31.33 -0.42 -1.33
CA ASP A 554 31.61 -0.19 -2.75
C ASP A 554 31.08 1.19 -3.18
N ARG A 555 31.76 1.83 -4.12
CA ARG A 555 31.40 3.13 -4.65
C ARG A 555 30.73 2.94 -6.01
N ASN A 556 29.43 3.12 -6.01
CA ASN A 556 28.60 2.81 -7.15
C ASN A 556 27.83 4.03 -7.63
N LEU A 557 27.63 4.12 -8.95
CA LEU A 557 26.77 5.12 -9.57
C LEU A 557 25.56 4.43 -10.19
N PHE A 558 24.37 4.87 -9.82
CA PHE A 558 23.12 4.36 -10.36
C PHE A 558 22.44 5.43 -11.20
N VAL A 559 22.03 5.08 -12.41
CA VAL A 559 21.30 5.94 -13.34
C VAL A 559 19.95 5.30 -13.59
N ASP A 560 18.86 6.06 -13.44
CA ASP A 560 17.50 5.58 -13.74
C ASP A 560 17.09 6.06 -15.13
N TRP A 561 17.16 7.38 -15.37
CA TRP A 561 16.79 7.95 -16.65
C TRP A 561 17.38 9.33 -16.91
N VAL A 562 17.37 9.72 -18.18
CA VAL A 562 17.62 11.09 -18.63
C VAL A 562 16.43 11.61 -19.42
N ARG A 563 15.95 12.80 -19.08
CA ARG A 563 14.99 13.56 -19.88
C ARG A 563 15.72 14.69 -20.59
N LEU A 564 15.45 14.87 -21.87
CA LEU A 564 15.91 16.02 -22.65
C LEU A 564 14.70 16.60 -23.39
N GLY A 565 14.28 17.81 -23.01
CA GLY A 565 13.08 18.44 -23.55
C GLY A 565 11.84 17.55 -23.41
N ASN A 566 11.29 17.12 -24.55
CA ASN A 566 10.15 16.22 -24.63
C ASN A 566 10.54 14.75 -24.86
N ARG A 567 11.79 14.33 -24.64
CA ARG A 567 12.18 12.91 -24.77
C ARG A 567 12.75 12.37 -23.46
N VAL A 568 12.48 11.09 -23.19
CA VAL A 568 13.01 10.36 -22.03
C VAL A 568 13.80 9.15 -22.51
N TYR A 569 14.97 8.96 -21.91
CA TYR A 569 15.93 7.89 -22.16
C TYR A 569 16.02 7.04 -20.88
N LEU A 570 15.69 5.75 -20.95
CA LEU A 570 15.75 4.83 -19.80
C LEU A 570 17.13 4.18 -19.70
N ALA A 571 17.71 4.20 -18.50
CA ALA A 571 18.99 3.54 -18.27
C ALA A 571 18.90 2.04 -18.48
N SER A 572 17.77 1.42 -18.09
CA SER A 572 17.50 -0.01 -18.27
C SER A 572 17.43 -0.47 -19.74
N GLU A 573 17.28 0.47 -20.68
CA GLU A 573 17.36 0.20 -22.13
C GLU A 573 18.70 0.60 -22.74
N GLY A 574 19.59 1.14 -21.92
CA GLY A 574 20.91 1.57 -22.30
C GLY A 574 21.86 0.41 -22.56
N LYS A 575 22.96 0.72 -23.24
CA LYS A 575 24.10 -0.18 -23.34
C LYS A 575 25.14 0.23 -22.30
N GLN A 576 25.31 -0.61 -21.29
CA GLN A 576 26.36 -0.44 -20.29
C GLN A 576 27.70 -0.99 -20.81
N ILE A 577 28.76 -0.23 -20.61
CA ILE A 577 30.15 -0.60 -20.91
C ILE A 577 30.93 -0.38 -19.63
N SER A 578 31.35 -1.47 -19.00
CA SER A 578 32.01 -1.45 -17.69
C SER A 578 33.35 -2.20 -17.75
N ARG A 579 34.28 -1.86 -16.85
CA ARG A 579 35.61 -2.47 -16.74
C ARG A 579 35.64 -3.72 -15.83
N CYS A 580 34.53 -4.15 -15.24
CA CYS A 580 34.50 -5.33 -14.33
C CYS A 580 34.25 -6.69 -15.01
N PRO A 581 34.92 -7.79 -14.58
CA PRO A 581 34.65 -9.16 -15.03
C PRO A 581 33.70 -9.96 -14.10
N PRO A 582 32.89 -10.93 -14.61
CA PRO A 582 32.35 -11.06 -15.95
C PRO A 582 30.89 -10.57 -16.04
N GLN A 583 30.67 -9.66 -16.99
CA GLN A 583 29.51 -9.45 -17.86
C GLN A 583 28.12 -9.94 -17.41
N ASN A 584 27.65 -9.56 -16.23
CA ASN A 584 26.21 -9.35 -16.08
C ASN A 584 25.88 -7.97 -16.66
N ALA A 585 25.56 -7.95 -17.96
CA ALA A 585 24.77 -6.88 -18.57
C ALA A 585 23.33 -6.81 -17.99
N ALA A 586 23.09 -7.43 -16.83
CA ALA A 586 21.79 -7.64 -16.21
C ALA A 586 21.15 -6.33 -15.73
N GLU A 587 21.93 -5.27 -15.50
CA GLU A 587 21.36 -4.00 -15.03
C GLU A 587 22.02 -2.77 -15.66
N PRO A 588 21.68 -2.46 -16.93
CA PRO A 588 22.09 -1.20 -17.53
C PRO A 588 21.64 -0.02 -16.67
N GLY A 589 22.62 0.81 -16.26
CA GLY A 589 22.41 1.94 -15.34
C GLY A 589 22.97 1.71 -13.93
N GLY A 590 23.24 0.46 -13.53
CA GLY A 590 23.96 0.13 -12.30
C GLY A 590 25.47 0.05 -12.56
N LEU A 591 26.16 1.18 -12.45
CA LEU A 591 27.60 1.28 -12.68
C LEU A 591 28.35 0.94 -11.38
N TYR A 592 28.61 -0.35 -11.18
CA TYR A 592 29.33 -0.89 -10.02
C TYR A 592 30.85 -0.69 -10.02
N CYS A 593 31.36 -0.14 -11.11
CA CYS A 593 32.75 0.21 -11.27
C CYS A 593 32.90 1.17 -12.44
N GLN A 594 34.12 1.66 -12.63
CA GLN A 594 34.38 2.67 -13.65
C GLN A 594 33.88 2.22 -15.03
N GLY A 595 33.02 3.04 -15.64
CA GLY A 595 32.31 2.65 -16.85
C GLY A 595 31.32 3.71 -17.29
N LYS A 596 30.51 3.35 -18.29
CA LYS A 596 29.49 4.23 -18.85
C LYS A 596 28.23 3.49 -19.24
N VAL A 597 27.12 4.20 -19.23
CA VAL A 597 25.87 3.78 -19.86
C VAL A 597 25.56 4.72 -21.03
N VAL A 598 25.28 4.13 -22.18
CA VAL A 598 24.95 4.85 -23.42
C VAL A 598 23.48 4.61 -23.76
N LEU A 599 22.71 5.70 -23.82
CA LEU A 599 21.27 5.70 -24.05
C LEU A 599 21.00 6.19 -25.47
N THR A 600 20.58 5.29 -26.35
CA THR A 600 20.26 5.62 -27.76
C THR A 600 18.77 5.62 -28.04
N LYS A 601 18.00 4.86 -27.27
CA LYS A 601 16.53 4.80 -27.37
C LYS A 601 15.93 5.90 -26.50
N SER A 602 14.99 6.64 -27.09
CA SER A 602 14.23 7.64 -26.37
C SER A 602 12.80 7.75 -26.87
N GLU A 603 11.93 8.09 -25.93
CA GLU A 603 10.49 8.12 -26.13
C GLU A 603 9.94 9.52 -25.87
N PRO A 604 8.96 9.99 -26.67
CA PRO A 604 8.36 11.31 -26.47
C PRO A 604 7.53 11.39 -25.19
N LEU A 605 7.59 12.55 -24.53
CA LEU A 605 6.74 13.00 -23.44
C LEU A 605 5.40 13.50 -24.02
N SER A 606 4.61 12.61 -24.62
CA SER A 606 3.22 12.95 -24.95
C SER A 606 2.30 12.47 -23.83
N GLU A 607 1.39 13.33 -23.36
CA GLU A 607 0.14 12.83 -22.80
C GLU A 607 -0.45 11.83 -23.80
N ASN A 608 -0.96 10.71 -23.29
CA ASN A 608 -1.62 9.65 -24.06
C ASN A 608 -2.40 10.23 -25.25
N THR A 609 -1.78 10.28 -26.43
CA THR A 609 -2.52 10.02 -27.64
C THR A 609 -2.60 8.51 -27.67
N ASP A 610 -3.76 7.99 -27.28
CA ASP A 610 -4.14 6.66 -27.74
C ASP A 610 -3.77 6.64 -29.24
N PRO A 611 -3.02 5.64 -29.72
CA PRO A 611 -2.84 5.48 -31.16
C PRO A 611 -4.23 5.51 -31.77
N SER A 612 -4.38 6.16 -32.94
CA SER A 612 -5.63 6.34 -33.71
C SER A 612 -6.73 5.37 -33.31
N PRO A 613 -8.00 5.81 -33.08
CA PRO A 613 -9.05 4.96 -32.55
C PRO A 613 -8.98 3.60 -33.24
N PRO A 614 -8.74 2.53 -32.46
CA PRO A 614 -8.49 1.23 -33.06
C PRO A 614 -9.66 0.87 -33.96
N PRO A 615 -9.45 0.02 -34.99
CA PRO A 615 -10.53 -0.38 -35.86
C PRO A 615 -11.69 -0.87 -34.99
N GLN A 616 -12.87 -0.32 -35.23
CA GLN A 616 -14.06 -0.68 -34.45
C GLN A 616 -14.23 -2.20 -34.44
N ASP A 617 -14.65 -2.74 -33.29
CA ASP A 617 -14.91 -4.16 -33.10
C ASP A 617 -13.67 -5.07 -33.24
N THR A 618 -12.46 -4.55 -33.00
CA THR A 618 -11.21 -5.33 -32.98
C THR A 618 -10.69 -5.51 -31.55
N LEU A 619 -10.25 -6.73 -31.18
CA LEU A 619 -9.54 -6.92 -29.92
C LEU A 619 -8.10 -6.40 -30.02
N LEU A 620 -7.70 -5.61 -29.03
CA LEU A 620 -6.30 -5.25 -28.83
C LEU A 620 -5.79 -5.89 -27.55
N ALA A 621 -4.58 -6.44 -27.58
CA ALA A 621 -3.88 -6.88 -26.38
C ALA A 621 -2.40 -6.48 -26.45
N GLU A 622 -1.74 -6.31 -25.32
CA GLU A 622 -0.30 -6.10 -25.29
C GLU A 622 0.47 -7.39 -25.49
N ASP A 623 -0.01 -8.47 -24.88
CA ASP A 623 0.64 -9.77 -24.92
C ASP A 623 -0.32 -10.92 -24.57
N GLY A 624 0.11 -12.15 -24.87
CA GLY A 624 -0.56 -13.40 -24.55
C GLY A 624 0.31 -14.27 -23.66
N VAL A 625 -0.27 -14.80 -22.58
CA VAL A 625 0.49 -15.49 -21.51
C VAL A 625 -0.12 -16.84 -21.18
N LEU A 626 0.73 -17.88 -21.04
CA LEU A 626 0.28 -19.16 -20.46
C LEU A 626 0.13 -18.97 -18.96
N ARG A 627 -1.05 -19.25 -18.38
CA ARG A 627 -1.21 -19.24 -16.91
C ARG A 627 -0.84 -20.58 -16.31
N TRP A 628 -1.44 -21.66 -16.82
CA TRP A 628 -1.18 -23.03 -16.39
C TRP A 628 -1.79 -24.02 -17.39
N ALA A 629 -1.31 -25.26 -17.38
CA ALA A 629 -1.87 -26.38 -18.14
C ALA A 629 -1.86 -27.68 -17.32
N ASP A 630 -3.00 -28.36 -17.29
CA ASP A 630 -3.11 -29.76 -16.86
C ASP A 630 -2.49 -30.70 -17.90
N ASP A 631 -2.26 -31.97 -17.54
CA ASP A 631 -2.06 -33.02 -18.52
C ASP A 631 -3.43 -33.39 -19.17
N PRO A 632 -3.59 -33.29 -20.51
CA PRO A 632 -4.87 -33.57 -21.16
C PRO A 632 -5.30 -35.04 -21.08
N ASP A 633 -4.34 -35.96 -20.86
CA ASP A 633 -4.51 -37.41 -20.90
C ASP A 633 -4.43 -38.05 -19.49
N GLU A 634 -4.43 -37.23 -18.44
CA GLU A 634 -4.40 -37.70 -17.04
C GLU A 634 -5.58 -38.66 -16.73
N PRO A 635 -5.31 -39.91 -16.33
CA PRO A 635 -6.35 -40.91 -16.13
C PRO A 635 -7.25 -40.58 -14.94
N GLY A 636 -8.55 -40.87 -15.08
CA GLY A 636 -9.54 -40.66 -14.02
C GLY A 636 -10.00 -39.21 -13.82
N ARG A 637 -9.40 -38.24 -14.51
CA ARG A 637 -9.74 -36.81 -14.35
C ARG A 637 -10.90 -36.40 -15.28
N ASN A 638 -12.04 -36.02 -14.69
CA ASN A 638 -13.25 -35.65 -15.46
C ASN A 638 -13.17 -34.28 -16.14
N TRP A 639 -12.26 -33.42 -15.67
CA TRP A 639 -12.06 -32.07 -16.16
C TRP A 639 -10.56 -31.80 -16.27
N ARG A 640 -10.08 -31.58 -17.49
CA ARG A 640 -8.70 -31.16 -17.77
C ARG A 640 -8.72 -29.87 -18.55
N SER A 641 -7.84 -28.95 -18.23
CA SER A 641 -7.85 -27.65 -18.85
C SER A 641 -6.48 -27.00 -18.92
N PHE A 642 -6.39 -25.98 -19.75
CA PHE A 642 -5.32 -24.99 -19.65
C PHE A 642 -5.94 -23.59 -19.69
N SER A 643 -5.21 -22.63 -19.15
CA SER A 643 -5.62 -21.22 -19.13
C SER A 643 -4.59 -20.34 -19.82
N VAL A 644 -5.09 -19.45 -20.67
CA VAL A 644 -4.32 -18.43 -21.38
C VAL A 644 -4.88 -17.05 -21.07
N GLY A 645 -3.99 -16.10 -20.83
CA GLY A 645 -4.31 -14.72 -20.47
C GLY A 645 -3.92 -13.72 -21.56
N PHE A 646 -4.64 -12.61 -21.60
CA PHE A 646 -4.35 -11.40 -22.35
C PHE A 646 -3.90 -10.31 -21.36
N LYS A 647 -2.79 -9.65 -21.67
CA LYS A 647 -2.32 -8.47 -20.96
C LYS A 647 -2.96 -7.23 -21.60
N ASN A 648 -3.61 -6.37 -20.80
CA ASN A 648 -4.25 -5.13 -21.23
C ASN A 648 -5.18 -5.30 -22.44
N LEU A 649 -6.15 -6.22 -22.35
CA LEU A 649 -7.16 -6.47 -23.38
C LEU A 649 -8.09 -5.27 -23.53
N ARG A 650 -8.40 -4.88 -24.77
CA ARG A 650 -9.36 -3.81 -25.10
C ARG A 650 -10.30 -4.22 -26.21
N LEU A 651 -11.53 -3.73 -26.11
CA LEU A 651 -12.55 -3.84 -27.16
C LEU A 651 -13.42 -2.60 -27.12
N ASN A 652 -13.35 -1.77 -28.17
CA ASN A 652 -14.03 -0.47 -28.20
C ASN A 652 -13.70 0.31 -26.90
N ASP A 653 -14.71 0.77 -26.14
CA ASP A 653 -14.51 1.51 -24.88
C ASP A 653 -14.23 0.62 -23.66
N ARG A 654 -14.21 -0.72 -23.82
CA ARG A 654 -14.01 -1.66 -22.71
C ARG A 654 -12.53 -2.00 -22.57
N HIS A 655 -12.04 -2.01 -21.33
CA HIS A 655 -10.65 -2.27 -21.00
C HIS A 655 -10.53 -3.24 -19.81
N TRP A 656 -9.69 -4.26 -19.99
CA TRP A 656 -9.32 -5.23 -18.97
C TRP A 656 -7.79 -5.31 -18.83
N PRO A 657 -7.22 -4.87 -17.69
CA PRO A 657 -5.78 -4.98 -17.44
C PRO A 657 -5.25 -6.42 -17.52
N GLY A 658 -6.10 -7.37 -17.14
CA GLY A 658 -5.90 -8.79 -17.39
C GLY A 658 -7.24 -9.45 -17.70
N PHE A 659 -7.21 -10.38 -18.65
CA PHE A 659 -8.36 -11.19 -19.05
C PHE A 659 -7.86 -12.59 -19.40
N ALA A 660 -8.50 -13.64 -18.90
CA ALA A 660 -8.10 -15.02 -19.19
C ALA A 660 -9.27 -15.85 -19.69
N LEU A 661 -8.90 -16.81 -20.52
CA LEU A 661 -9.77 -17.85 -21.04
C LEU A 661 -9.29 -19.18 -20.53
N LYS A 662 -10.22 -20.12 -20.41
CA LYS A 662 -9.91 -21.52 -20.13
C LYS A 662 -10.43 -22.39 -21.25
N ILE A 663 -9.56 -23.27 -21.74
CA ILE A 663 -9.93 -24.33 -22.67
C ILE A 663 -9.97 -25.62 -21.87
N ALA A 664 -11.08 -26.34 -21.96
CA ALA A 664 -11.30 -27.55 -21.16
C ALA A 664 -11.74 -28.74 -22.01
N ILE A 665 -11.33 -29.92 -21.56
CA ILE A 665 -11.83 -31.22 -21.99
C ILE A 665 -12.67 -31.77 -20.84
N THR A 666 -13.92 -32.08 -21.15
CA THR A 666 -14.89 -32.61 -20.19
C THR A 666 -15.51 -33.89 -20.72
N ARG A 667 -15.90 -34.79 -19.81
CA ARG A 667 -16.60 -36.02 -20.18
C ARG A 667 -17.97 -35.76 -20.81
N LYS A 668 -18.69 -34.72 -20.36
CA LYS A 668 -20.07 -34.42 -20.79
C LYS A 668 -20.15 -33.62 -22.09
N HIS A 669 -19.26 -32.64 -22.27
CA HIS A 669 -19.37 -31.66 -23.36
C HIS A 669 -18.20 -31.71 -24.34
N GLY A 670 -17.27 -32.66 -24.19
CA GLY A 670 -16.06 -32.74 -25.00
C GLY A 670 -15.19 -31.50 -24.78
N TYR A 671 -14.83 -30.82 -25.87
CA TYR A 671 -14.07 -29.58 -25.83
C TYR A 671 -14.97 -28.36 -25.58
N LEU A 672 -14.58 -27.45 -24.69
CA LEU A 672 -15.27 -26.18 -24.46
C LEU A 672 -14.28 -25.04 -24.16
N MET A 673 -14.70 -23.81 -24.48
CA MET A 673 -14.09 -22.58 -23.97
C MET A 673 -14.92 -22.05 -22.79
N GLN A 674 -14.27 -21.60 -21.73
CA GLN A 674 -14.91 -21.04 -20.55
C GLN A 674 -14.39 -19.63 -20.28
N VAL A 675 -15.33 -18.73 -19.94
CA VAL A 675 -15.08 -17.39 -19.40
C VAL A 675 -15.66 -17.36 -17.98
N GLU A 676 -14.86 -16.92 -17.00
CA GLU A 676 -15.25 -16.84 -15.59
C GLU A 676 -15.09 -15.41 -15.07
N ASN A 677 -16.01 -14.92 -14.23
CA ASN A 677 -16.00 -13.54 -13.74
C ASN A 677 -14.75 -13.14 -12.96
N ARG A 678 -14.05 -14.11 -12.37
CA ARG A 678 -12.79 -13.90 -11.63
C ARG A 678 -11.54 -14.01 -12.49
N ASP A 679 -11.68 -14.39 -13.75
CA ASP A 679 -10.57 -14.50 -14.70
C ASP A 679 -10.39 -13.20 -15.52
N CYS A 680 -10.80 -12.06 -14.99
CA CYS A 680 -10.50 -10.73 -15.55
C CYS A 680 -10.77 -9.65 -14.50
N TYR A 681 -10.44 -8.39 -14.77
CA TYR A 681 -10.85 -7.25 -13.94
C TYR A 681 -11.27 -6.07 -14.84
N PRO A 682 -12.36 -5.32 -14.56
CA PRO A 682 -13.23 -5.40 -13.37
C PRO A 682 -14.31 -6.50 -13.39
N ASP A 683 -14.98 -6.75 -14.52
CA ASP A 683 -15.82 -7.93 -14.75
C ASP A 683 -15.81 -8.25 -16.26
N CYS A 684 -15.96 -9.52 -16.62
CA CYS A 684 -15.62 -9.99 -17.98
C CYS A 684 -16.76 -9.69 -18.94
N LEU A 685 -18.00 -9.70 -18.44
CA LEU A 685 -19.22 -9.50 -19.19
C LEU A 685 -19.99 -8.31 -18.62
N LEU A 686 -20.72 -7.59 -19.47
CA LEU A 686 -21.59 -6.50 -19.01
C LEU A 686 -22.74 -7.05 -18.16
N ARG A 687 -23.26 -8.22 -18.56
CA ARG A 687 -24.30 -8.92 -17.80
C ARG A 687 -24.16 -10.42 -17.96
N TRP A 688 -23.96 -11.08 -16.84
CA TRP A 688 -23.97 -12.55 -16.76
C TRP A 688 -25.36 -13.12 -17.10
N PRO A 689 -25.45 -14.13 -17.99
CA PRO A 689 -26.68 -14.86 -18.25
C PRO A 689 -27.27 -15.44 -16.96
N PHE A 690 -28.60 -15.51 -16.84
CA PHE A 690 -29.23 -16.13 -15.67
C PHE A 690 -28.86 -17.62 -15.52
N THR A 691 -28.66 -18.29 -16.66
CA THR A 691 -28.27 -19.70 -16.73
C THR A 691 -26.77 -19.92 -16.52
N ALA A 692 -25.96 -18.86 -16.39
CA ALA A 692 -24.52 -19.00 -16.17
C ALA A 692 -24.24 -19.93 -14.98
N TRP A 693 -23.32 -20.87 -15.19
CA TRP A 693 -22.90 -21.81 -14.16
C TRP A 693 -22.36 -21.07 -12.96
N ARG A 694 -22.76 -21.52 -11.78
CA ARG A 694 -22.24 -21.04 -10.51
C ARG A 694 -21.44 -22.14 -9.87
N ASN A 695 -20.31 -21.79 -9.27
CA ASN A 695 -19.58 -22.77 -8.50
C ASN A 695 -20.42 -23.15 -7.27
N ASP A 696 -20.66 -24.45 -7.06
CA ASP A 696 -21.48 -24.93 -5.94
C ASP A 696 -20.92 -24.53 -4.58
N ARG A 697 -19.59 -24.36 -4.50
CA ARG A 697 -18.87 -24.01 -3.28
C ARG A 697 -18.66 -22.50 -3.11
N ASP A 698 -18.80 -21.71 -4.17
CA ASP A 698 -18.75 -20.25 -4.17
C ASP A 698 -19.71 -19.70 -5.25
N ARG A 699 -20.95 -19.42 -4.85
CA ARG A 699 -22.00 -18.97 -5.78
C ARG A 699 -21.72 -17.62 -6.43
N SER A 700 -20.75 -16.85 -5.92
CA SER A 700 -20.31 -15.60 -6.52
C SER A 700 -19.45 -15.83 -7.77
N ARG A 701 -18.81 -17.00 -7.89
CA ARG A 701 -18.08 -17.42 -9.10
C ARG A 701 -19.07 -17.87 -10.16
N LYS A 702 -19.07 -17.15 -11.27
CA LYS A 702 -19.95 -17.37 -12.41
C LYS A 702 -19.10 -17.67 -13.62
N SER A 703 -19.53 -18.65 -14.41
CA SER A 703 -18.88 -18.96 -15.68
C SER A 703 -19.89 -19.24 -16.77
N ILE A 704 -19.50 -18.89 -18.00
CA ILE A 704 -20.17 -19.36 -19.20
C ILE A 704 -19.27 -20.40 -19.85
N ALA A 705 -19.88 -21.45 -20.37
CA ALA A 705 -19.23 -22.46 -21.19
C ALA A 705 -19.72 -22.35 -22.63
N LEU A 706 -18.81 -22.52 -23.58
CA LEU A 706 -19.02 -22.40 -25.02
C LEU A 706 -18.47 -23.69 -25.68
N PRO A 707 -19.33 -24.68 -25.98
CA PRO A 707 -18.91 -25.97 -26.50
C PRO A 707 -18.31 -25.86 -27.89
N ILE A 708 -17.14 -26.45 -28.07
CA ILE A 708 -16.45 -26.63 -29.36
C ILE A 708 -16.90 -27.96 -30.01
N SER A 709 -17.38 -28.92 -29.19
CA SER A 709 -17.86 -30.25 -29.64
C SER A 709 -19.36 -30.46 -29.42
N TYR A 710 -19.95 -31.37 -30.20
CA TYR A 710 -21.37 -31.76 -30.10
C TYR A 710 -21.55 -33.04 -29.25
N PRO A 711 -22.66 -33.17 -28.49
CA PRO A 711 -23.81 -32.25 -28.42
C PRO A 711 -23.75 -31.24 -27.26
N SER A 712 -24.15 -29.99 -27.53
CA SER A 712 -24.42 -28.99 -26.48
C SER A 712 -25.80 -29.22 -25.86
N ASP A 713 -25.90 -29.36 -24.53
CA ASP A 713 -27.20 -29.40 -23.84
C ASP A 713 -27.90 -28.01 -23.85
N ASP A 714 -29.20 -27.97 -23.51
CA ASP A 714 -30.00 -26.72 -23.49
C ASP A 714 -29.44 -25.67 -22.52
N ASN A 715 -28.83 -26.12 -21.42
CA ASN A 715 -28.28 -25.23 -20.40
C ASN A 715 -27.11 -24.42 -20.98
N VAL A 716 -26.14 -25.11 -21.60
CA VAL A 716 -24.98 -24.45 -22.18
C VAL A 716 -25.35 -23.65 -23.44
N ARG A 717 -26.37 -24.08 -24.20
CA ARG A 717 -26.91 -23.26 -25.30
C ARG A 717 -27.49 -21.93 -24.82
N SER A 718 -28.15 -21.94 -23.67
CA SER A 718 -28.76 -20.75 -23.06
C SER A 718 -27.71 -19.73 -22.60
N HIS A 719 -26.47 -20.16 -22.27
CA HIS A 719 -25.39 -19.23 -21.94
C HIS A 719 -25.17 -18.20 -23.06
N TRP A 720 -25.02 -18.67 -24.30
CA TRP A 720 -24.83 -17.81 -25.48
C TRP A 720 -26.06 -16.95 -25.77
N GLN A 721 -27.26 -17.54 -25.69
CA GLN A 721 -28.50 -16.82 -25.98
C GLN A 721 -28.73 -15.66 -25.01
N GLY A 722 -28.34 -15.83 -23.74
CA GLY A 722 -28.45 -14.81 -22.69
C GLY A 722 -27.43 -13.68 -22.77
N LEU A 723 -26.41 -13.77 -23.64
CA LEU A 723 -25.42 -12.70 -23.83
C LEU A 723 -26.03 -11.50 -24.58
N LYS A 724 -25.58 -10.31 -24.19
CA LYS A 724 -25.83 -9.06 -24.92
C LYS A 724 -25.04 -9.01 -26.23
N SER A 725 -25.45 -8.15 -27.15
CA SER A 725 -24.82 -8.02 -28.46
C SER A 725 -23.32 -7.71 -28.38
N GLU A 726 -22.93 -6.88 -27.42
CA GLU A 726 -21.56 -6.47 -27.14
C GLU A 726 -20.73 -7.61 -26.54
N ASP A 727 -21.34 -8.43 -25.66
CA ASP A 727 -20.69 -9.60 -25.09
C ASP A 727 -20.60 -10.77 -26.08
N LYS A 728 -21.58 -10.89 -27.01
CA LYS A 728 -21.52 -11.82 -28.14
C LYS A 728 -20.37 -11.47 -29.09
N LEU A 729 -20.16 -10.17 -29.34
CA LEU A 729 -19.01 -9.69 -30.10
C LEU A 729 -17.70 -10.05 -29.41
N LEU A 730 -17.56 -9.73 -28.12
CA LEU A 730 -16.37 -10.08 -27.33
C LEU A 730 -16.06 -11.57 -27.41
N VAL A 731 -17.05 -12.42 -27.13
CA VAL A 731 -16.89 -13.88 -27.17
C VAL A 731 -16.51 -14.37 -28.57
N SER A 732 -17.16 -13.86 -29.61
CA SER A 732 -16.84 -14.21 -31.01
C SER A 732 -15.41 -13.84 -31.39
N LEU A 733 -14.93 -12.66 -30.97
CA LEU A 733 -13.56 -12.24 -31.22
C LEU A 733 -12.58 -13.11 -30.42
N LEU A 734 -12.81 -13.33 -29.12
CA LEU A 734 -11.98 -14.22 -28.30
C LEU A 734 -11.89 -15.63 -28.89
N TRP A 735 -13.00 -16.13 -29.43
CA TRP A 735 -13.10 -17.42 -30.11
C TRP A 735 -12.19 -17.48 -31.35
N ARG A 736 -12.33 -16.51 -32.25
CA ARG A 736 -11.54 -16.42 -33.48
C ARG A 736 -10.06 -16.10 -33.24
N SER A 737 -9.75 -15.46 -32.11
CA SER A 737 -8.40 -15.09 -31.70
C SER A 737 -7.59 -16.22 -31.08
N LEU A 738 -8.23 -17.35 -30.73
CA LEU A 738 -7.56 -18.44 -30.02
C LEU A 738 -6.29 -18.96 -30.74
N PRO A 739 -6.26 -19.16 -32.08
CA PRO A 739 -5.04 -19.58 -32.76
C PRO A 739 -3.91 -18.53 -32.68
N GLN A 740 -4.25 -17.25 -32.86
CA GLN A 740 -3.29 -16.15 -32.79
C GLN A 740 -2.73 -15.97 -31.37
N LEU A 741 -3.60 -16.06 -30.36
CA LEU A 741 -3.20 -16.03 -28.95
C LEU A 741 -2.24 -17.18 -28.64
N LEU A 742 -2.57 -18.41 -29.03
CA LEU A 742 -1.71 -19.57 -28.77
C LEU A 742 -0.38 -19.49 -29.52
N ALA A 743 -0.34 -18.86 -30.70
CA ALA A 743 0.91 -18.58 -31.39
C ALA A 743 1.79 -17.59 -30.60
N GLN A 744 1.19 -16.56 -29.99
CA GLN A 744 1.91 -15.61 -29.13
C GLN A 744 2.40 -16.27 -27.84
N VAL A 745 1.56 -17.06 -27.17
CA VAL A 745 1.90 -17.75 -25.92
C VAL A 745 3.12 -18.68 -26.05
N LYS A 746 3.37 -19.25 -27.23
CA LYS A 746 4.56 -20.08 -27.50
C LYS A 746 5.89 -19.35 -27.28
N ASN A 747 5.88 -18.02 -27.38
CA ASN A 747 7.05 -17.19 -27.18
C ASN A 747 7.36 -16.96 -25.69
N GLY A 748 6.40 -17.22 -24.79
CA GLY A 748 6.55 -17.04 -23.35
C GLY A 748 7.44 -18.08 -22.68
N ARG A 749 8.11 -17.70 -21.59
CA ARG A 749 9.00 -18.56 -20.82
C ARG A 749 8.28 -19.79 -20.25
N ARG A 750 7.09 -19.61 -19.69
CA ARG A 750 6.31 -20.68 -19.03
C ARG A 750 5.87 -21.74 -20.02
N TYR A 751 5.56 -21.36 -21.27
CA TYR A 751 5.29 -22.33 -22.33
C TYR A 751 6.51 -23.22 -22.59
N ARG A 752 7.71 -22.63 -22.66
CA ARG A 752 8.96 -23.39 -22.86
C ARG A 752 9.28 -24.31 -21.67
N GLU A 753 9.03 -23.86 -20.45
CA GLU A 753 9.18 -24.68 -19.24
C GLU A 753 8.15 -25.82 -19.18
N GLN A 754 6.96 -25.64 -19.76
CA GLN A 754 5.90 -26.67 -19.82
C GLN A 754 5.79 -27.32 -21.21
N LYS A 755 6.88 -27.37 -21.97
CA LYS A 755 6.88 -27.83 -23.37
C LYS A 755 6.28 -29.23 -23.53
N ASP A 756 6.58 -30.15 -22.62
CA ASP A 756 6.07 -31.53 -22.69
C ASP A 756 4.55 -31.57 -22.51
N ARG A 757 4.03 -30.84 -21.51
CA ARG A 757 2.59 -30.69 -21.29
C ARG A 757 1.90 -30.08 -22.51
N MET A 758 2.47 -28.99 -23.05
CA MET A 758 1.89 -28.32 -24.22
C MET A 758 2.02 -29.15 -25.51
N SER A 759 2.97 -30.09 -25.56
CA SER A 759 3.09 -31.07 -26.63
C SER A 759 1.96 -32.11 -26.57
N ALA A 760 1.62 -32.60 -25.36
CA ALA A 760 0.46 -33.47 -25.15
C ALA A 760 -0.86 -32.79 -25.54
N TRP A 761 -0.96 -31.45 -25.41
CA TRP A 761 -2.14 -30.71 -25.87
C TRP A 761 -2.25 -30.58 -27.40
N GLN A 762 -1.18 -30.77 -28.19
CA GLN A 762 -1.22 -30.50 -29.65
C GLN A 762 -2.29 -31.31 -30.41
N PRO A 763 -2.46 -32.63 -30.20
CA PRO A 763 -3.51 -33.40 -30.88
C PRO A 763 -4.93 -32.91 -30.53
N HIS A 764 -5.13 -32.41 -29.32
CA HIS A 764 -6.40 -31.83 -28.88
C HIS A 764 -6.63 -30.46 -29.51
N LEU A 765 -5.60 -29.62 -29.59
CA LEU A 765 -5.67 -28.31 -30.25
C LEU A 765 -5.99 -28.45 -31.74
N ALA A 766 -5.44 -29.45 -32.43
CA ALA A 766 -5.78 -29.73 -33.83
C ALA A 766 -7.29 -30.02 -34.01
N LYS A 767 -7.87 -30.84 -33.13
CA LYS A 767 -9.32 -31.14 -33.12
C LYS A 767 -10.17 -29.90 -32.80
N ILE A 768 -9.69 -29.06 -31.89
CA ILE A 768 -10.36 -27.79 -31.55
C ILE A 768 -10.36 -26.85 -32.76
N PHE A 769 -9.19 -26.61 -33.36
CA PHE A 769 -9.03 -25.69 -34.49
C PHE A 769 -9.82 -26.12 -35.72
N ALA A 770 -9.91 -27.42 -36.00
CA ALA A 770 -10.73 -27.95 -37.09
C ALA A 770 -12.23 -27.60 -36.97
N ARG A 771 -12.71 -27.25 -35.77
CA ARG A 771 -14.11 -26.93 -35.51
C ARG A 771 -14.38 -25.47 -35.19
N LEU A 772 -13.35 -24.66 -34.92
CA LEU A 772 -13.55 -23.27 -34.48
C LEU A 772 -14.39 -22.45 -35.47
N THR A 773 -14.17 -22.62 -36.77
CA THR A 773 -14.86 -21.89 -37.84
C THR A 773 -16.27 -22.39 -38.14
N ASP A 774 -16.60 -23.62 -37.74
CA ASP A 774 -17.92 -24.26 -37.98
C ASP A 774 -18.83 -24.17 -36.74
N THR A 775 -18.77 -23.02 -36.05
CA THR A 775 -19.59 -22.78 -34.86
C THR A 775 -20.33 -21.47 -34.97
N LYS A 776 -21.54 -21.42 -34.40
CA LYS A 776 -22.35 -20.19 -34.28
C LYS A 776 -21.64 -19.02 -33.57
N TYR A 777 -20.53 -19.29 -32.87
CA TYR A 777 -19.74 -18.27 -32.18
C TYR A 777 -18.81 -17.52 -33.14
N ALA A 778 -18.41 -18.14 -34.25
CA ALA A 778 -17.47 -17.55 -35.21
C ALA A 778 -18.12 -16.51 -36.14
N ASP A 779 -19.44 -16.61 -36.37
CA ASP A 779 -20.16 -15.82 -37.39
C ASP A 779 -20.62 -14.43 -36.91
N TYR A 780 -20.34 -14.07 -35.65
CA TYR A 780 -20.83 -12.81 -35.09
C TYR A 780 -19.82 -11.68 -35.30
N GLY A 781 -20.12 -10.75 -36.22
CA GLY A 781 -19.34 -9.53 -36.50
C GLY A 781 -18.20 -9.75 -37.52
N ALA A 782 -17.92 -8.74 -38.38
CA ALA A 782 -17.02 -8.86 -39.54
C ALA A 782 -15.56 -8.39 -39.29
N ALA A 783 -15.11 -8.32 -38.04
CA ALA A 783 -13.88 -7.65 -37.67
C ALA A 783 -12.62 -8.54 -37.59
N ILE A 784 -11.45 -7.90 -37.54
CA ILE A 784 -10.15 -8.54 -37.29
C ILE A 784 -10.15 -9.07 -35.85
N PRO A 785 -9.80 -10.36 -35.63
CA PRO A 785 -10.05 -10.99 -34.34
C PRO A 785 -9.16 -10.47 -33.21
N LEU A 786 -7.86 -10.25 -33.44
CA LEU A 786 -6.92 -9.75 -32.45
C LEU A 786 -5.72 -9.05 -33.10
N VAL A 787 -5.30 -7.94 -32.50
CA VAL A 787 -4.07 -7.23 -32.83
C VAL A 787 -3.24 -7.06 -31.56
N PHE A 788 -1.99 -7.54 -31.59
CA PHE A 788 -1.06 -7.28 -30.50
C PHE A 788 -0.44 -5.89 -30.68
N VAL A 789 -0.68 -5.00 -29.72
CA VAL A 789 -0.13 -3.65 -29.67
C VAL A 789 0.78 -3.57 -28.46
N ARG A 790 2.09 -3.70 -28.69
CA ARG A 790 3.06 -3.60 -27.61
C ARG A 790 3.08 -2.17 -27.08
N ARG A 791 2.54 -1.96 -25.88
CA ARG A 791 2.74 -0.71 -25.12
C ARG A 791 3.97 -0.86 -24.26
N ASP A 792 4.85 0.12 -24.35
CA ASP A 792 5.92 0.24 -23.37
C ASP A 792 5.33 0.83 -22.08
N ASN A 793 4.94 -0.04 -21.14
CA ASN A 793 4.36 0.36 -19.84
C ASN A 793 5.34 1.16 -18.97
N SER A 794 6.62 1.19 -19.36
CA SER A 794 7.62 2.10 -18.81
C SER A 794 7.18 3.58 -18.95
N ARG A 795 6.43 3.95 -20.00
CA ARG A 795 5.96 5.32 -20.29
C ARG A 795 5.09 5.94 -19.20
N GLN A 796 4.12 5.20 -18.67
CA GLN A 796 3.10 5.74 -17.76
C GLN A 796 3.61 5.89 -16.33
N THR A 797 4.38 4.92 -15.83
CA THR A 797 5.02 5.00 -14.51
C THR A 797 6.06 6.13 -14.49
N MET A 798 6.79 6.34 -15.59
CA MET A 798 7.85 7.35 -15.71
C MET A 798 7.36 8.80 -15.72
N MET A 799 6.28 9.11 -16.45
CA MET A 799 5.74 10.47 -16.50
C MET A 799 5.25 10.96 -15.14
N MET A 800 4.69 10.07 -14.33
CA MET A 800 3.99 10.44 -13.10
C MET A 800 4.91 10.51 -11.88
N MET A 801 6.01 9.76 -11.87
CA MET A 801 7.06 9.80 -10.85
C MET A 801 7.90 11.09 -10.87
N SER A 802 7.87 11.82 -11.99
CA SER A 802 8.62 13.09 -12.13
C SER A 802 7.94 14.27 -11.41
N LYS A 803 6.63 14.17 -11.11
CA LYS A 803 5.83 15.26 -10.55
C LYS A 803 5.62 15.14 -9.04
N ALA A 804 5.47 13.93 -8.51
CA ALA A 804 5.12 13.70 -7.09
C ALA A 804 6.27 13.94 -6.09
N GLY A 805 7.53 13.92 -6.53
CA GLY A 805 8.71 14.12 -5.68
C GLY A 805 9.29 15.54 -5.64
N GLN A 806 8.63 16.52 -6.27
CA GLN A 806 9.17 17.87 -6.46
C GLN A 806 8.55 18.95 -5.55
N ASP A 807 7.34 18.72 -5.03
CA ASP A 807 6.69 19.70 -4.16
C ASP A 807 7.36 19.69 -2.78
N ILE A 808 7.80 20.86 -2.35
CA ILE A 808 8.41 21.06 -1.03
C ILE A 808 7.36 20.78 0.05
N PRO A 809 7.61 19.86 1.00
CA PRO A 809 6.69 19.60 2.08
C PRO A 809 6.35 20.85 2.89
N HIS A 810 5.11 20.92 3.38
CA HIS A 810 4.61 21.98 4.24
C HIS A 810 4.40 21.48 5.68
N PRO A 811 5.42 21.54 6.56
CA PRO A 811 5.30 21.06 7.94
C PRO A 811 4.08 21.64 8.66
N ASN A 812 3.23 20.76 9.19
CA ASN A 812 1.94 21.12 9.81
C ASN A 812 0.99 21.92 8.89
N GLY A 813 1.08 21.74 7.56
CA GLY A 813 0.31 22.48 6.57
C GLY A 813 0.81 23.91 6.32
N ASN A 814 1.95 24.32 6.87
CA ASN A 814 2.51 25.66 6.73
C ASN A 814 3.79 25.67 5.89
N ALA A 815 4.16 26.83 5.33
CA ALA A 815 5.45 27.00 4.66
C ALA A 815 6.62 26.66 5.61
N PRO A 816 7.71 26.03 5.10
CA PRO A 816 8.88 25.75 5.92
C PRO A 816 9.42 26.99 6.64
N THR A 817 9.77 26.81 7.90
CA THR A 817 10.42 27.84 8.71
C THR A 817 11.84 28.07 8.18
N ALA A 818 12.25 29.34 8.07
CA ALA A 818 13.50 29.75 7.41
C ALA A 818 14.82 29.34 8.11
N GLY A 819 14.75 28.43 9.08
CA GLY A 819 15.87 27.94 9.88
C GLY A 819 15.64 28.12 11.38
N LEU A 820 16.61 27.67 12.17
CA LEU A 820 16.48 27.65 13.64
C LEU A 820 16.34 29.03 14.29
N ASN A 821 16.90 30.09 13.71
CA ASN A 821 16.74 31.44 14.26
C ASN A 821 15.29 31.94 14.15
N ALA A 822 14.62 31.65 13.03
CA ALA A 822 13.20 31.98 12.85
C ALA A 822 12.33 31.13 13.79
N PHE A 823 12.70 29.85 13.98
CA PHE A 823 12.04 28.99 14.96
C PHE A 823 12.23 29.49 16.41
N ALA A 824 13.44 29.90 16.79
CA ALA A 824 13.73 30.49 18.11
C ALA A 824 12.90 31.75 18.36
N ALA A 825 12.76 32.61 17.36
CA ALA A 825 11.89 33.78 17.45
C ALA A 825 10.40 33.39 17.65
N LYS A 826 9.93 32.35 16.94
CA LYS A 826 8.57 31.81 17.11
C LYS A 826 8.35 31.24 18.50
N LEU A 827 9.32 30.49 19.03
CA LEU A 827 9.31 29.95 20.39
C LEU A 827 9.20 31.07 21.43
N ARG A 828 10.08 32.07 21.35
CA ARG A 828 10.03 33.26 22.23
C ARG A 828 8.69 33.99 22.14
N GLY A 829 8.12 34.10 20.94
CA GLY A 829 6.83 34.75 20.73
C GLY A 829 5.65 34.05 21.42
N HIS A 830 5.65 32.71 21.44
CA HIS A 830 4.61 31.95 22.14
C HIS A 830 4.89 31.76 23.63
N PHE A 831 6.17 31.72 24.04
CA PHE A 831 6.60 31.41 25.39
C PHE A 831 7.68 32.39 25.88
N PRO A 832 7.33 33.66 26.14
CA PRO A 832 8.31 34.68 26.56
C PRO A 832 8.95 34.36 27.92
N GLU A 833 8.19 33.76 28.83
CA GLU A 833 8.60 33.48 30.22
C GLU A 833 9.18 32.08 30.44
N SER A 834 9.31 31.26 29.39
CA SER A 834 9.85 29.90 29.49
C SER A 834 11.16 29.79 28.72
N SER A 835 12.12 29.05 29.28
CA SER A 835 13.30 28.63 28.52
C SER A 835 12.91 27.62 27.44
N PHE A 836 13.68 27.54 26.35
CA PHE A 836 13.42 26.56 25.29
C PHE A 836 13.50 25.13 25.82
N SER A 837 14.38 24.87 26.78
CA SER A 837 14.46 23.56 27.46
C SER A 837 13.13 23.14 28.10
N GLN A 838 12.39 24.05 28.72
CA GLN A 838 11.10 23.76 29.37
C GLN A 838 9.98 23.45 28.37
N VAL A 839 10.09 23.95 27.14
CA VAL A 839 9.11 23.74 26.08
C VAL A 839 9.44 22.49 25.25
N LEU A 840 10.72 22.26 24.95
CA LEU A 840 11.16 21.25 23.97
C LEU A 840 11.59 19.92 24.59
N LEU A 841 12.12 19.91 25.80
CA LEU A 841 12.58 18.68 26.44
C LEU A 841 11.43 18.00 27.20
N ALA A 842 11.47 16.67 27.22
CA ALA A 842 10.68 15.92 28.18
C ALA A 842 11.16 16.25 29.60
N GLN A 843 10.24 16.37 30.55
CA GLN A 843 10.62 16.60 31.95
C GLN A 843 11.29 15.35 32.49
N ALA A 844 12.61 15.34 32.53
CA ALA A 844 13.46 14.28 33.07
C ALA A 844 14.15 14.77 34.37
N PRO A 845 14.51 13.87 35.29
CA PRO A 845 15.17 14.25 36.54
C PRO A 845 16.55 14.90 36.34
N VAL A 846 17.23 14.66 35.21
CA VAL A 846 18.51 15.28 34.86
C VAL A 846 18.54 15.61 33.37
N SER A 847 18.85 16.87 33.03
CA SER A 847 19.15 17.35 31.68
C SER A 847 20.40 18.24 31.74
N VAL A 848 21.29 18.10 30.77
CA VAL A 848 22.55 18.87 30.71
C VAL A 848 22.30 20.26 30.13
N ALA A 849 21.22 20.43 29.35
CA ALA A 849 20.76 21.70 28.81
C ALA A 849 19.58 22.31 29.60
N ALA A 850 19.42 21.94 30.88
CA ALA A 850 18.38 22.49 31.74
C ALA A 850 18.48 24.02 31.84
N GLY A 851 17.39 24.72 31.56
CA GLY A 851 17.33 26.19 31.53
C GLY A 851 17.98 26.84 30.31
N SER A 852 18.47 26.05 29.34
CA SER A 852 19.12 26.57 28.13
C SER A 852 18.12 27.05 27.07
N ASP A 853 18.51 28.12 26.36
CA ASP A 853 17.88 28.60 25.13
C ASP A 853 18.73 28.26 23.87
N ASP A 854 19.83 27.52 24.01
CA ASP A 854 20.64 27.07 22.88
C ASP A 854 20.04 25.81 22.23
N LEU A 855 19.38 26.00 21.09
CA LEU A 855 18.77 24.91 20.31
C LEU A 855 19.76 23.81 19.89
N LYS A 856 21.03 24.15 19.61
CA LYS A 856 22.04 23.15 19.23
C LYS A 856 22.39 22.26 20.42
N ALA A 857 22.56 22.86 21.61
CA ALA A 857 22.76 22.12 22.86
C ALA A 857 21.54 21.26 23.21
N LEU A 858 20.32 21.78 23.03
CA LEU A 858 19.08 21.06 23.31
C LEU A 858 18.89 19.83 22.43
N PHE A 859 19.12 19.93 21.11
CA PHE A 859 18.98 18.77 20.22
C PHE A 859 20.08 17.72 20.43
N ALA A 860 21.21 18.11 21.02
CA ALA A 860 22.26 17.19 21.44
C ALA A 860 22.02 16.57 22.83
N ASP A 861 21.09 17.11 23.62
CA ASP A 861 20.77 16.59 24.95
C ASP A 861 20.15 15.18 24.84
N PRO A 862 20.61 14.19 25.63
CA PRO A 862 20.03 12.86 25.64
C PRO A 862 18.50 12.85 25.88
N VAL A 863 17.97 13.79 26.65
CA VAL A 863 16.54 13.91 26.95
C VAL A 863 15.72 14.26 25.71
N PHE A 864 16.31 14.95 24.72
CA PHE A 864 15.62 15.23 23.46
C PHE A 864 15.31 13.95 22.66
N GLN A 865 16.08 12.89 22.89
CA GLN A 865 15.87 11.56 22.30
C GLN A 865 14.70 10.80 22.97
N LEU A 866 14.10 11.34 24.03
CA LEU A 866 13.06 10.72 24.83
C LEU A 866 11.74 11.50 24.71
N LYS A 867 10.61 10.85 25.02
CA LYS A 867 9.28 11.48 25.06
C LYS A 867 8.64 11.49 26.44
#